data_AF-A0A6A1PWU8-F1
#
_entry.id   AF-A0A6A1PWU8-F1
#
_cell.length_a   1.000
_cell.length_b   1.000
_cell.length_c   1.000
_cell.angle_alpha   90.00
_cell.angle_beta   90.00
_cell.angle_gamma   90.00
#
_symmetry.space_group_name_H-M   'P 1'
#
loop_
_entity.id
_entity.type
_entity.pdbx_description
1 polymer ?
#
loop_
_entity_poly.entity_id
_entity_poly.type
_entity_poly.pdbx_seq_one_letter_code
_entity_poly.pdbx_strand_id
1 'polypeptide(L)'
;MMETERIDPLDLPLRAVELGCTGRWELLNVPGAPETTLPHGLPPCAPDLQQEAEQLFLSSPAWLPLHGVEHSARKWQRKMDPWSLLATLGAPVPSDLQAQRHPTTGQILGYKEVLLENTNLSATTSLSLRRPPGPISQSLWGNPTQYPFWPGGMDEPTITDLSTREEAEEEIDFEKGLLTVPPGFKKGVDFAPEDHPAPAPGLLSLSCLLEPLDLGGGDEDESEAVGQLGGPRRDTVSASPCSAPLARASSLENLVLQEASTAVAPPEPPKPPPQEQWAIPVDVTSPWAFEPDVFQKQAILHLERHDSVFVAAHTSAGKTVVAEYAIALAQKHMTRTIYTSPIKALSNQKFRDFRNTFGDVGLLTGDVQLHPEASCLIMTTEILRSMLYSGSDVIRDLEWVIFDEVHYINDAERGVVWEEVLIMLPDHVSIILLSATVPNALEFADWIGRLKRRQIYVISTVARPVPLEHYLFTGNSSKTQGELFLLLDSRGTFHTKGYYAAVEAKKERMSKHAQTFGAKQPTHQGGPAQDRGVYLSLLASLRTRAQLPVVVFTFSRGRCDEQASGLTSLDLTTSSEKSEIHLFLQRCLARLRGSDRQLPQVLHMSELLHRGLGVHHSGILPILKEIVEMLFSRGLVKVLFATETFAMGVNMPARTVVFDSTRKHDGSTFRDLLPGEYVQMAGRAGRRGLDPTGTVILLCKGRVPEMADLHRMMMGKPSQLQSQFRLTYTMILNLLRVDALRVEDMMKRSFSEFPSRKDSKAHEQTLAELTKRLGALEEPDVTGQLVDLPEYYSCGEELTETRSLIQRRIMESVNGLKSLSAGRVVIVKNQKHHNALGPCDHTVAKLQPGDVAAITTKVLRLNGEKILEDFSKRQQPKFKKEPPSAAATTAVQELLRLAQAHPAGPPTLDPVNDLQLKDVSVVEAGLRVRKLEELIRGAQCVHSPRFPAQYLKLRERMQIQKEMERLRFLLSDQSLLLLPEYHQRVELAGRVACAMSSHELLLTELMFDNALSALRPEEIAALLSGLGVERVRAVAKRIGEVQMACGLNQTVEEFVGELNFGLVEVVYEWARGMPFSELAGLSGTPEGLVVRCIQRLAEMCRSLRGAARLVGEPVLGAKMETAATLLRRDIVFAASLYTQ
;
A
#
# COMPACT_ATOMS: atom_id res chain seq x y z
N MET A 1 58.97 -76.94 61.97
CA MET A 1 59.40 -76.55 63.35
C MET A 1 59.20 -75.05 63.47
N MET A 2 58.32 -74.63 64.38
CA MET A 2 57.92 -73.25 64.70
C MET A 2 57.42 -72.44 63.48
N GLU A 3 56.22 -72.80 63.03
CA GLU A 3 55.61 -72.37 61.77
C GLU A 3 54.66 -71.17 61.95
N THR A 4 55.19 -70.00 61.59
CA THR A 4 54.55 -68.80 61.00
C THR A 4 53.08 -68.55 61.38
N GLU A 5 52.90 -67.74 62.42
CA GLU A 5 51.62 -67.21 62.88
C GLU A 5 50.97 -66.29 61.83
N ARG A 6 49.80 -66.71 61.35
CA ARG A 6 48.92 -65.95 60.47
C ARG A 6 48.20 -64.90 61.31
N ILE A 7 48.57 -63.64 61.13
CA ILE A 7 47.88 -62.50 61.73
C ILE A 7 46.54 -62.32 61.02
N ASP A 8 45.50 -62.20 61.85
CA ASP A 8 44.10 -62.20 61.46
C ASP A 8 43.72 -60.88 60.75
N PRO A 9 43.09 -60.94 59.57
CA PRO A 9 42.90 -59.81 58.66
C PRO A 9 41.83 -58.77 59.07
N LEU A 10 41.38 -58.77 60.34
CA LEU A 10 40.43 -57.79 60.90
C LEU A 10 41.09 -56.74 61.82
N ASP A 11 42.34 -56.95 62.25
CA ASP A 11 43.10 -55.97 63.06
C ASP A 11 43.79 -54.87 62.21
N LEU A 12 43.52 -54.83 60.89
CA LEU A 12 44.08 -53.83 59.99
C LEU A 12 43.19 -52.57 59.96
N PRO A 13 43.74 -51.39 60.29
CA PRO A 13 42.96 -50.15 60.30
C PRO A 13 42.48 -49.79 58.89
N LEU A 14 41.16 -49.59 58.73
CA LEU A 14 40.41 -49.34 57.48
C LEU A 14 40.93 -48.19 56.59
N ARG A 15 41.92 -47.39 57.03
CA ARG A 15 42.54 -46.32 56.23
C ARG A 15 43.57 -46.83 55.21
N ALA A 16 43.92 -48.12 55.26
CA ALA A 16 44.99 -48.71 54.47
C ALA A 16 44.52 -49.51 53.22
N VAL A 17 43.21 -49.53 52.91
CA VAL A 17 42.62 -50.37 51.86
C VAL A 17 41.66 -49.54 50.97
N GLU A 18 41.77 -49.66 49.65
CA GLU A 18 40.96 -48.95 48.65
C GLU A 18 40.35 -49.91 47.60
N LEU A 19 39.18 -49.60 47.02
CA LEU A 19 38.49 -50.48 46.06
C LEU A 19 38.81 -50.04 44.63
N GLY A 20 39.54 -50.86 43.87
CA GLY A 20 39.85 -50.58 42.48
C GLY A 20 38.65 -50.71 41.54
N CYS A 21 38.73 -50.11 40.34
CA CYS A 21 37.67 -50.02 39.33
C CYS A 21 37.13 -51.36 38.77
N THR A 22 37.63 -52.50 39.26
CA THR A 22 37.17 -53.86 38.94
C THR A 22 36.38 -54.52 40.07
N GLY A 23 36.15 -53.82 41.19
CA GLY A 23 35.38 -54.32 42.33
C GLY A 23 36.13 -55.25 43.28
N ARG A 24 37.46 -55.12 43.39
CA ARG A 24 38.31 -55.82 44.38
C ARG A 24 39.14 -54.81 45.18
N TRP A 25 39.39 -55.11 46.45
CA TRP A 25 40.10 -54.23 47.39
C TRP A 25 41.62 -54.45 47.33
N GLU A 26 42.41 -53.37 47.22
CA GLU A 26 43.89 -53.36 47.22
C GLU A 26 44.43 -52.41 48.32
N LEU A 27 45.68 -52.63 48.75
CA LEU A 27 46.29 -52.04 49.97
C LEU A 27 47.36 -50.99 49.56
N LEU A 28 47.24 -49.73 50.02
CA LEU A 28 48.19 -48.64 49.66
C LEU A 28 49.24 -48.38 50.76
N ASN A 29 50.52 -48.51 50.38
CA ASN A 29 51.71 -48.26 51.22
C ASN A 29 52.24 -46.81 51.07
N VAL A 30 52.68 -46.24 52.20
CA VAL A 30 53.29 -44.90 52.45
C VAL A 30 54.64 -44.68 51.68
N PRO A 31 55.26 -43.48 51.57
CA PRO A 31 54.83 -42.13 51.13
C PRO A 31 55.48 -41.69 49.78
N GLY A 32 54.74 -40.97 48.92
CA GLY A 32 55.30 -40.29 47.72
C GLY A 32 54.44 -40.26 46.45
N ALA A 33 53.21 -39.69 46.51
CA ALA A 33 52.25 -39.31 45.42
C ALA A 33 51.76 -40.40 44.41
N PRO A 34 50.63 -40.19 43.66
CA PRO A 34 49.29 -39.64 43.97
C PRO A 34 48.11 -40.62 43.59
N GLU A 35 46.83 -40.20 43.78
CA GLU A 35 45.54 -40.78 43.25
C GLU A 35 45.04 -42.11 43.87
N THR A 36 43.77 -42.51 44.07
CA THR A 36 42.36 -42.05 43.91
C THR A 36 41.45 -43.20 44.41
N THR A 37 40.23 -42.96 44.96
CA THR A 37 39.01 -43.85 45.07
C THR A 37 38.30 -44.07 46.45
N LEU A 38 37.44 -43.12 46.87
CA LEU A 38 35.95 -43.23 46.89
C LEU A 38 35.28 -42.03 47.66
N PRO A 39 34.13 -41.48 47.21
CA PRO A 39 33.62 -40.16 47.66
C PRO A 39 32.55 -40.19 48.77
N HIS A 40 32.05 -41.36 49.19
CA HIS A 40 30.92 -41.46 50.14
C HIS A 40 31.16 -42.62 51.12
N GLY A 41 31.36 -42.31 52.41
CA GLY A 41 31.74 -43.26 53.47
C GLY A 41 30.69 -44.34 53.83
N LEU A 42 30.96 -45.07 54.93
CA LEU A 42 30.17 -46.20 55.45
C LEU A 42 28.65 -45.91 55.58
N PRO A 43 27.76 -46.89 55.34
CA PRO A 43 26.32 -46.72 55.57
C PRO A 43 26.05 -46.56 57.08
N PRO A 44 25.18 -45.62 57.50
CA PRO A 44 24.79 -45.55 58.90
C PRO A 44 24.01 -46.81 59.29
N CYS A 45 24.32 -47.38 60.47
CA CYS A 45 23.41 -48.30 61.15
C CYS A 45 22.01 -47.68 61.17
N ALA A 46 20.98 -48.44 60.81
CA ALA A 46 19.60 -47.96 60.86
C ALA A 46 19.38 -47.36 62.26
N PRO A 47 19.13 -46.05 62.38
CA PRO A 47 18.81 -45.46 63.66
C PRO A 47 17.57 -46.15 64.22
N ASP A 48 17.46 -46.21 65.55
CA ASP A 48 16.26 -46.71 66.19
C ASP A 48 15.05 -46.00 65.56
N LEU A 49 14.11 -46.76 64.98
CA LEU A 49 12.95 -46.21 64.25
C LEU A 49 12.18 -45.21 65.11
N GLN A 50 12.23 -45.39 66.44
CA GLN A 50 11.67 -44.46 67.39
C GLN A 50 12.44 -43.12 67.42
N GLN A 51 13.78 -43.14 67.47
CA GLN A 51 14.59 -41.91 67.42
C GLN A 51 14.51 -41.21 66.05
N GLU A 52 14.47 -41.96 64.95
CA GLU A 52 14.31 -41.40 63.61
C GLU A 52 12.92 -40.79 63.43
N ALA A 53 11.87 -41.42 63.96
CA ALA A 53 10.52 -40.87 63.95
C ALA A 53 10.40 -39.63 64.87
N GLU A 54 11.00 -39.65 66.06
CA GLU A 54 11.02 -38.46 66.94
C GLU A 54 11.83 -37.32 66.30
N GLN A 55 12.97 -37.59 65.65
CA GLN A 55 13.72 -36.57 64.94
C GLN A 55 12.95 -36.01 63.73
N LEU A 56 12.40 -36.88 62.88
CA LEU A 56 11.74 -36.46 61.64
C LEU A 56 10.38 -35.81 61.88
N PHE A 57 9.56 -36.31 62.82
CA PHE A 57 8.17 -35.87 63.00
C PHE A 57 7.93 -34.98 64.22
N LEU A 58 8.68 -35.12 65.32
CA LEU A 58 8.49 -34.30 66.52
C LEU A 58 9.46 -33.12 66.63
N SER A 59 10.68 -33.24 66.08
CA SER A 59 11.71 -32.20 66.20
C SER A 59 11.94 -31.34 64.95
N SER A 60 11.43 -31.76 63.79
CA SER A 60 11.47 -30.94 62.56
C SER A 60 10.29 -29.95 62.53
N PRO A 61 10.54 -28.63 62.52
CA PRO A 61 9.48 -27.62 62.43
C PRO A 61 8.64 -27.73 61.14
N ALA A 62 9.15 -28.47 60.14
CA ALA A 62 8.46 -28.69 58.86
C ALA A 62 7.20 -29.57 58.98
N TRP A 63 7.06 -30.35 60.06
CA TRP A 63 5.88 -31.19 60.34
C TRP A 63 4.88 -30.55 61.29
N LEU A 64 5.21 -29.41 61.91
CA LEU A 64 4.20 -28.55 62.54
C LEU A 64 3.31 -27.98 61.42
N PRO A 65 1.97 -27.90 61.61
CA PRO A 65 1.06 -27.27 60.67
C PRO A 65 1.17 -25.73 60.70
N LEU A 66 2.39 -25.19 60.82
CA LEU A 66 2.67 -23.79 60.50
C LEU A 66 2.32 -23.46 59.04
N HIS A 67 2.23 -24.48 58.19
CA HIS A 67 1.77 -24.41 56.79
C HIS A 67 0.30 -24.85 56.59
N GLY A 68 -0.50 -24.97 57.66
CA GLY A 68 -1.95 -25.04 57.56
C GLY A 68 -2.51 -23.71 57.02
N VAL A 69 -2.52 -23.56 55.70
CA VAL A 69 -2.91 -22.31 55.00
C VAL A 69 -4.35 -21.86 55.34
N GLU A 70 -5.15 -22.80 55.86
CA GLU A 70 -6.55 -22.59 56.26
C GLU A 70 -6.72 -21.60 57.42
N HIS A 71 -5.69 -21.39 58.25
CA HIS A 71 -5.76 -20.48 59.41
C HIS A 71 -4.78 -19.30 59.34
N SER A 72 -3.81 -19.31 58.42
CA SER A 72 -2.85 -18.21 58.23
C SER A 72 -3.36 -17.13 57.28
N ALA A 73 -4.23 -17.46 56.33
CA ALA A 73 -4.83 -16.50 55.42
C ALA A 73 -6.14 -15.91 55.99
N ARG A 74 -6.05 -14.92 56.89
CA ARG A 74 -7.19 -14.01 57.11
C ARG A 74 -7.29 -13.09 55.89
N LYS A 75 -8.14 -13.43 54.93
CA LYS A 75 -8.46 -12.56 53.80
C LYS A 75 -9.24 -11.35 54.33
N TRP A 76 -8.55 -10.29 54.70
CA TRP A 76 -9.19 -9.02 55.00
C TRP A 76 -9.87 -8.59 53.70
N GLN A 77 -11.21 -8.59 53.68
CA GLN A 77 -11.94 -7.94 52.61
C GLN A 77 -11.61 -6.45 52.73
N ARG A 78 -10.57 -6.00 52.02
CA ARG A 78 -10.39 -4.57 51.77
C ARG A 78 -11.70 -4.12 51.14
N LYS A 79 -12.37 -3.13 51.73
CA LYS A 79 -13.47 -2.46 51.03
C LYS A 79 -12.89 -2.02 49.69
N MET A 80 -13.44 -2.58 48.62
CA MET A 80 -13.09 -2.14 47.28
C MET A 80 -13.51 -0.68 47.27
N ASP A 81 -12.54 0.21 47.12
CA ASP A 81 -12.80 1.63 46.90
C ASP A 81 -12.41 1.98 45.47
N PRO A 82 -13.27 1.66 44.47
CA PRO A 82 -13.01 2.06 43.09
C PRO A 82 -12.81 3.56 42.93
N TRP A 83 -13.36 4.38 43.84
CA TRP A 83 -13.24 5.83 43.81
C TRP A 83 -11.80 6.28 44.06
N SER A 84 -10.97 5.49 44.74
CA SER A 84 -9.54 5.75 44.87
C SER A 84 -8.77 5.75 43.54
N LEU A 85 -9.32 5.13 42.48
CA LEU A 85 -8.74 5.15 41.13
C LEU A 85 -9.11 6.42 40.34
N LEU A 86 -10.10 7.18 40.82
CA LEU A 86 -10.53 8.43 40.21
C LEU A 86 -9.65 9.56 40.74
N ALA A 87 -8.42 9.65 40.22
CA ALA A 87 -7.59 10.83 40.40
C ALA A 87 -7.94 11.85 39.31
N THR A 88 -8.30 13.07 39.72
CA THR A 88 -8.25 14.20 38.80
C THR A 88 -6.79 14.50 38.52
N LEU A 89 -6.37 14.38 37.25
CA LEU A 89 -5.06 14.88 36.86
C LEU A 89 -5.02 16.38 37.17
N GLY A 90 -4.00 16.84 37.89
CA GLY A 90 -3.84 18.26 38.21
C GLY A 90 -3.89 19.10 36.92
N ALA A 91 -4.58 20.24 36.97
CA ALA A 91 -4.72 21.11 35.81
C ALA A 91 -3.33 21.48 35.27
N PRO A 92 -3.03 21.21 33.98
CA PRO A 92 -1.74 21.57 33.41
C PRO A 92 -1.59 23.09 33.36
N VAL A 93 -0.34 23.56 33.53
CA VAL A 93 -0.04 25.00 33.65
C VAL A 93 -0.45 25.74 32.37
N PRO A 94 -1.29 26.80 32.45
CA PRO A 94 -1.84 27.51 31.30
C PRO A 94 -0.86 28.47 30.62
N SER A 95 0.37 28.58 31.11
CA SER A 95 1.39 29.49 30.60
C SER A 95 2.74 28.81 30.44
N ASP A 96 3.53 29.30 29.47
CA ASP A 96 4.90 28.88 29.20
C ASP A 96 5.81 30.11 29.00
N LEU A 97 7.12 29.94 29.18
CA LEU A 97 8.12 31.00 29.06
C LEU A 97 8.77 30.98 27.68
N GLN A 98 8.42 31.95 26.83
CA GLN A 98 9.03 32.11 25.51
C GLN A 98 10.26 33.05 25.57
N ALA A 99 11.42 32.56 25.12
CA ALA A 99 12.63 33.38 25.01
C ALA A 99 12.49 34.43 23.89
N GLN A 100 12.65 35.70 24.22
CA GLN A 100 12.74 36.79 23.24
C GLN A 100 14.15 36.82 22.66
N ARG A 101 14.26 36.69 21.34
CA ARG A 101 15.54 36.70 20.62
C ARG A 101 15.70 37.97 19.81
N HIS A 102 16.92 38.49 19.74
CA HIS A 102 17.25 39.58 18.84
C HIS A 102 17.15 39.10 17.38
N PRO A 103 16.39 39.79 16.50
CA PRO A 103 16.03 39.28 15.18
C PRO A 103 17.23 39.04 14.25
N THR A 104 18.33 39.79 14.42
CA THR A 104 19.52 39.67 13.56
C THR A 104 20.68 38.87 14.17
N THR A 105 20.80 38.81 15.50
CA THR A 105 21.93 38.15 16.18
C THR A 105 21.53 36.84 16.85
N GLY A 106 20.23 36.59 17.02
CA GLY A 106 19.70 35.40 17.68
C GLY A 106 19.96 35.33 19.18
N GLN A 107 20.60 36.35 19.77
CA GLN A 107 20.89 36.42 21.21
C GLN A 107 19.59 36.49 22.01
N ILE A 108 19.54 35.76 23.12
CA ILE A 108 18.39 35.77 24.05
C ILE A 108 18.44 37.08 24.84
N LEU A 109 17.43 37.93 24.66
CA LEU A 109 17.30 39.23 25.31
C LEU A 109 16.57 39.12 26.65
N GLY A 110 15.66 38.15 26.79
CA GLY A 110 14.84 37.94 27.98
C GLY A 110 13.79 36.85 27.76
N TYR A 111 12.88 36.69 28.71
CA TYR A 111 11.78 35.72 28.66
C TYR A 111 10.45 36.45 28.81
N LYS A 112 9.43 36.00 28.08
CA LYS A 112 8.07 36.48 28.18
C LYS A 112 7.14 35.30 28.44
N GLU A 113 6.29 35.43 29.44
CA GLU A 113 5.23 34.46 29.69
C GLU A 113 4.15 34.59 28.61
N VAL A 114 3.81 33.46 27.99
CA VAL A 114 2.81 33.32 26.93
C VAL A 114 1.79 32.29 27.37
N LEU A 115 0.51 32.62 27.26
CA LEU A 115 -0.57 31.69 27.55
C LEU A 115 -0.61 30.60 26.48
N LEU A 116 -0.64 29.34 26.92
CA LEU A 116 -0.83 28.18 26.06
C LEU A 116 -2.34 27.94 25.90
N GLU A 117 -2.83 27.97 24.68
CA GLU A 117 -4.24 27.69 24.39
C GLU A 117 -4.61 26.22 24.65
N ASN A 118 -3.64 25.29 24.58
CA ASN A 118 -3.87 23.85 24.56
C ASN A 118 -2.94 23.08 25.52
N THR A 119 -3.34 22.95 26.77
CA THR A 119 -2.54 22.31 27.82
C THR A 119 -2.79 20.81 28.01
N ASN A 120 -3.89 20.28 27.46
CA ASN A 120 -4.30 18.87 27.55
C ASN A 120 -3.87 18.00 26.35
N LEU A 121 -2.95 18.49 25.51
CA LEU A 121 -2.52 17.74 24.31
C LEU A 121 -1.67 16.53 24.72
N SER A 122 -2.12 15.34 24.35
CA SER A 122 -1.37 14.09 24.52
C SER A 122 -1.29 13.34 23.19
N ALA A 123 -0.37 12.37 23.10
CA ALA A 123 -0.25 11.53 21.92
C ALA A 123 -1.51 10.68 21.63
N THR A 124 -2.40 10.49 22.61
CA THR A 124 -3.66 9.74 22.45
C THR A 124 -4.87 10.62 22.17
N THR A 125 -4.76 11.94 22.33
CA THR A 125 -5.89 12.88 22.23
C THR A 125 -5.71 13.94 21.15
N SER A 126 -4.48 14.17 20.65
CA SER A 126 -4.20 15.27 19.73
C SER A 126 -3.48 14.81 18.46
N LEU A 127 -3.81 15.44 17.33
CA LEU A 127 -3.12 15.31 16.04
C LEU A 127 -2.01 16.36 15.84
N SER A 128 -1.84 17.28 16.78
CA SER A 128 -0.91 18.40 16.65
C SER A 128 0.55 17.97 16.74
N LEU A 129 1.40 18.55 15.90
CA LEU A 129 2.86 18.41 16.00
C LEU A 129 3.44 19.01 17.30
N ARG A 130 2.70 19.93 17.94
CA ARG A 130 3.14 20.62 19.17
C ARG A 130 2.88 19.83 20.46
N ARG A 131 2.17 18.69 20.39
CA ARG A 131 1.93 17.82 21.55
C ARG A 131 3.28 17.33 22.14
N PRO A 132 3.42 17.05 23.45
CA PRO A 132 4.66 16.53 24.01
C PRO A 132 5.05 15.18 23.37
N PRO A 133 6.35 14.87 23.21
CA PRO A 133 6.80 13.57 22.70
C PRO A 133 6.50 12.45 23.70
N GLY A 134 6.33 11.24 23.19
CA GLY A 134 6.13 10.05 24.01
C GLY A 134 7.42 9.60 24.70
N PRO A 135 7.35 8.54 25.54
CA PRO A 135 8.55 7.93 26.11
C PRO A 135 9.49 7.41 25.02
N ILE A 136 10.80 7.56 25.23
CA ILE A 136 11.86 7.24 24.23
C ILE A 136 11.76 5.80 23.73
N SER A 137 11.31 4.85 24.57
CA SER A 137 11.14 3.44 24.17
C SER A 137 10.08 3.22 23.07
N GLN A 138 9.17 4.17 22.86
CA GLN A 138 8.07 4.10 21.90
C GLN A 138 8.21 5.10 20.74
N SER A 139 9.26 5.93 20.72
CA SER A 139 9.43 7.03 19.74
C SER A 139 9.54 6.53 18.29
N LEU A 140 10.23 5.41 18.08
CA LEU A 140 10.60 4.92 16.75
C LEU A 140 9.43 4.34 15.94
N TRP A 141 8.62 3.47 16.55
CA TRP A 141 7.48 2.85 15.85
C TRP A 141 6.17 3.57 16.11
N GLY A 142 6.11 4.39 17.17
CA GLY A 142 4.86 4.84 17.75
C GLY A 142 4.12 3.69 18.44
N ASN A 143 2.88 3.95 18.81
CA ASN A 143 1.97 2.97 19.38
C ASN A 143 0.65 3.03 18.59
N PRO A 144 0.04 1.89 18.20
CA PRO A 144 -1.29 1.90 17.56
C PRO A 144 -2.38 2.61 18.38
N THR A 145 -2.17 2.85 19.67
CA THR A 145 -3.07 3.67 20.50
C THR A 145 -2.88 5.18 20.33
N GLN A 146 -1.71 5.63 19.88
CA GLN A 146 -1.40 7.05 19.65
C GLN A 146 -2.05 7.51 18.35
N TYR A 147 -2.59 8.72 18.36
CA TYR A 147 -3.15 9.35 17.17
C TYR A 147 -2.03 9.77 16.22
N PRO A 148 -2.26 9.72 14.89
CA PRO A 148 -1.30 10.18 13.88
C PRO A 148 -1.08 11.70 13.97
N PHE A 149 -0.09 12.23 13.27
CA PHE A 149 0.01 13.69 13.09
C PHE A 149 -0.93 14.16 11.98
N TRP A 150 -1.35 15.43 12.05
CA TRP A 150 -2.21 16.04 11.03
C TRP A 150 -1.57 15.95 9.63
N PRO A 151 -2.23 15.29 8.66
CA PRO A 151 -1.70 15.19 7.31
C PRO A 151 -1.74 16.50 6.56
N GLY A 152 -0.70 16.72 5.75
CA GLY A 152 -0.52 17.96 5.02
C GLY A 152 -1.52 18.19 3.88
N GLY A 153 -1.93 19.45 3.72
CA GLY A 153 -2.87 19.95 2.72
C GLY A 153 -4.34 19.70 3.05
N MET A 154 -4.63 19.20 4.25
CA MET A 154 -5.97 19.16 4.83
C MET A 154 -6.19 20.40 5.69
N ASP A 155 -7.37 21.00 5.58
CA ASP A 155 -7.74 22.12 6.43
C ASP A 155 -7.84 21.63 7.87
N GLU A 156 -6.91 22.06 8.71
CA GLU A 156 -6.98 21.77 10.15
C GLU A 156 -8.29 22.37 10.68
N PRO A 157 -9.19 21.57 11.28
CA PRO A 157 -10.48 22.04 11.71
C PRO A 157 -10.29 23.16 12.74
N THR A 158 -10.94 24.30 12.50
CA THR A 158 -10.85 25.45 13.39
C THR A 158 -11.55 25.11 14.71
N ILE A 159 -11.10 25.69 15.83
CA ILE A 159 -11.73 25.48 17.16
C ILE A 159 -13.23 25.82 17.12
N THR A 160 -13.62 26.82 16.33
CA THR A 160 -15.03 27.18 16.11
C THR A 160 -15.83 26.10 15.39
N ASP A 161 -15.20 25.33 14.49
CA ASP A 161 -15.82 24.24 13.74
C ASP A 161 -15.95 22.98 14.62
N LEU A 162 -15.02 22.78 15.55
CA LEU A 162 -15.09 21.72 16.56
C LEU A 162 -16.12 22.05 17.65
N SER A 163 -16.14 23.28 18.15
CA SER A 163 -17.09 23.71 19.17
C SER A 163 -18.53 23.72 18.66
N THR A 164 -18.77 24.16 17.42
CA THR A 164 -20.12 24.09 16.81
C THR A 164 -20.58 22.66 16.53
N ARG A 165 -19.64 21.71 16.34
CA ARG A 165 -19.94 20.28 16.22
C ARG A 165 -20.26 19.67 17.57
N GLU A 166 -19.48 19.97 18.60
CA GLU A 166 -19.77 19.58 19.98
C GLU A 166 -21.12 20.17 20.43
N GLU A 167 -21.41 21.45 20.15
CA GLU A 167 -22.71 22.09 20.46
C GLU A 167 -23.90 21.48 19.70
N ALA A 168 -23.69 20.92 18.50
CA ALA A 168 -24.74 20.24 17.74
C ALA A 168 -25.01 18.80 18.23
N GLU A 169 -24.02 18.14 18.82
CA GLU A 169 -24.16 16.83 19.46
C GLU A 169 -24.54 16.94 20.96
N GLU A 170 -24.23 18.08 21.57
CA GLU A 170 -24.48 18.43 22.97
C GLU A 170 -25.43 19.64 23.06
N GLU A 171 -26.66 19.53 22.58
CA GLU A 171 -27.75 20.33 23.17
C GLU A 171 -27.95 19.84 24.61
N ILE A 172 -27.11 20.33 25.53
CA ILE A 172 -27.29 20.13 26.96
C ILE A 172 -28.51 20.96 27.36
N ASP A 173 -29.69 20.35 27.29
CA ASP A 173 -30.95 20.91 27.77
C ASP A 173 -30.91 20.98 29.32
N PHE A 174 -30.33 22.06 29.86
CA PHE A 174 -30.17 22.28 31.31
C PHE A 174 -31.51 22.31 32.07
N GLU A 175 -32.65 22.46 31.38
CA GLU A 175 -33.98 22.45 32.01
C GLU A 175 -34.54 21.03 32.22
N LYS A 176 -34.00 20.01 31.54
CA LYS A 176 -34.36 18.57 31.70
C LYS A 176 -33.17 17.72 32.19
N GLY A 177 -32.05 18.35 32.51
CA GLY A 177 -30.69 17.82 32.33
C GLY A 177 -30.10 16.98 33.47
N LEU A 178 -30.30 15.67 33.39
CA LEU A 178 -29.26 14.69 33.71
C LEU A 178 -29.06 13.82 32.47
N LEU A 179 -27.81 13.61 32.04
CA LEU A 179 -27.48 12.59 31.04
C LEU A 179 -27.74 11.21 31.68
N THR A 180 -28.98 10.74 31.58
CA THR A 180 -29.34 9.38 32.01
C THR A 180 -28.62 8.36 31.14
N VAL A 181 -28.52 8.63 29.85
CA VAL A 181 -27.83 7.77 28.88
C VAL A 181 -26.50 8.40 28.48
N PRO A 182 -25.36 7.71 28.68
CA PRO A 182 -24.09 8.21 28.16
C PRO A 182 -24.13 8.27 26.62
N PRO A 183 -23.51 9.30 25.99
CA PRO A 183 -23.50 9.45 24.54
C PRO A 183 -23.07 8.16 23.80
N GLY A 184 -23.79 7.80 22.74
CA GLY A 184 -23.53 6.58 21.95
C GLY A 184 -24.14 5.28 22.51
N PHE A 185 -24.70 5.28 23.72
CA PHE A 185 -25.38 4.12 24.29
C PHE A 185 -26.90 4.22 24.15
N LYS A 186 -27.61 3.08 24.17
CA LYS A 186 -29.09 3.03 24.14
C LYS A 186 -29.72 2.90 25.52
N LYS A 187 -28.95 2.49 26.53
CA LYS A 187 -29.42 2.23 27.90
C LYS A 187 -28.75 3.20 28.86
N GLY A 188 -29.55 3.83 29.70
CA GLY A 188 -29.10 4.78 30.70
C GLY A 188 -29.14 4.25 32.12
N VAL A 189 -28.72 5.11 33.04
CA VAL A 189 -28.88 5.00 34.48
C VAL A 189 -30.29 5.47 34.84
N ASP A 190 -31.02 4.64 35.56
CA ASP A 190 -32.28 5.03 36.19
C ASP A 190 -31.97 5.65 37.56
N PHE A 191 -32.38 6.90 37.75
CA PHE A 191 -32.18 7.62 39.02
C PHE A 191 -33.37 7.45 39.98
N ALA A 192 -34.34 6.59 39.65
CA ALA A 192 -35.38 6.19 40.59
C ALA A 192 -34.75 5.51 41.83
N PRO A 193 -35.22 5.83 43.06
CA PRO A 193 -34.70 5.19 44.26
C PRO A 193 -35.15 3.72 44.27
N GLU A 194 -34.25 2.81 43.89
CA GLU A 194 -34.41 1.39 44.25
C GLU A 194 -34.11 1.24 45.75
N ASP A 195 -34.97 0.53 46.48
CA ASP A 195 -34.84 0.18 47.90
C ASP A 195 -33.60 -0.70 48.15
N HIS A 196 -32.41 -0.13 48.03
CA HIS A 196 -31.18 -0.67 48.57
C HIS A 196 -30.89 0.00 49.92
N PRO A 197 -30.41 -0.75 50.93
CA PRO A 197 -30.13 -0.19 52.25
C PRO A 197 -29.09 0.93 52.11
N ALA A 198 -29.51 2.15 52.46
CA ALA A 198 -28.72 3.36 52.33
C ALA A 198 -27.30 3.16 52.91
N PRO A 199 -26.22 3.42 52.13
CA PRO A 199 -24.92 3.64 52.74
C PRO A 199 -25.00 4.92 53.59
N ALA A 200 -24.36 4.89 54.77
CA ALA A 200 -24.39 5.97 55.74
C ALA A 200 -24.06 7.34 55.10
N PRO A 201 -24.71 8.44 55.54
CA PRO A 201 -24.57 9.74 54.91
C PRO A 201 -23.20 10.34 55.21
N GLY A 202 -22.26 10.10 54.30
CA GLY A 202 -20.98 10.79 54.19
C GLY A 202 -20.87 11.35 52.77
N LEU A 203 -21.83 12.20 52.39
CA LEU A 203 -21.89 12.82 51.08
C LEU A 203 -21.01 14.06 51.06
N LEU A 204 -20.02 14.04 50.17
CA LEU A 204 -19.16 15.14 49.77
C LEU A 204 -20.03 16.34 49.36
N SER A 205 -20.03 17.39 50.18
CA SER A 205 -20.45 18.72 49.74
C SER A 205 -19.37 19.28 48.82
N LEU A 206 -19.77 19.81 47.66
CA LEU A 206 -18.93 20.53 46.69
C LEU A 206 -18.10 21.68 47.31
N SER A 207 -18.43 22.10 48.54
CA SER A 207 -17.66 23.06 49.31
C SER A 207 -16.28 22.54 49.78
N CYS A 208 -16.07 21.23 49.88
CA CYS A 208 -14.77 20.67 50.32
C CYS A 208 -13.70 20.64 49.21
N LEU A 209 -14.06 20.89 47.95
CA LEU A 209 -13.11 20.97 46.83
C LEU A 209 -12.48 22.37 46.65
N LEU A 210 -12.88 23.34 47.48
CA LEU A 210 -12.50 24.75 47.36
C LEU A 210 -11.84 25.31 48.63
N GLU A 211 -11.15 24.48 49.42
CA GLU A 211 -10.19 25.03 50.37
C GLU A 211 -8.89 25.41 49.65
N PRO A 212 -8.41 26.67 49.80
CA PRO A 212 -7.11 27.05 49.27
C PRO A 212 -6.03 26.34 50.08
N LEU A 213 -5.20 25.56 49.39
CA LEU A 213 -4.00 24.94 49.94
C LEU A 213 -3.07 26.03 50.50
N ASP A 214 -2.94 26.01 51.83
CA ASP A 214 -1.98 26.81 52.59
C ASP A 214 -0.55 26.32 52.27
N LEU A 215 0.33 27.26 51.96
CA LEU A 215 1.72 27.01 51.57
C LEU A 215 2.61 27.00 52.82
N GLY A 216 3.21 25.85 53.14
CA GLY A 216 4.30 25.69 54.13
C GLY A 216 4.07 24.40 54.95
N GLY A 217 5.02 23.49 55.19
CA GLY A 217 6.46 23.63 55.36
C GLY A 217 6.80 23.17 56.78
N GLY A 218 7.32 21.93 56.93
CA GLY A 218 8.13 21.51 58.09
C GLY A 218 7.42 20.90 59.31
N ASP A 219 7.87 19.69 59.63
CA ASP A 219 8.20 19.15 60.95
C ASP A 219 7.17 18.41 61.83
N GLU A 220 7.76 17.49 62.58
CA GLU A 220 7.27 16.27 63.23
C GLU A 220 6.59 16.52 64.60
N ASP A 221 5.97 15.44 65.09
CA ASP A 221 5.71 15.07 66.49
C ASP A 221 4.40 15.41 67.22
N GLU A 222 3.74 14.30 67.58
CA GLU A 222 3.06 13.90 68.82
C GLU A 222 2.24 14.89 69.70
N SER A 223 1.08 14.35 70.08
CA SER A 223 0.45 14.37 71.43
C SER A 223 -0.73 15.33 71.75
N GLU A 224 -1.82 14.66 72.13
CA GLU A 224 -2.77 14.91 73.24
C GLU A 224 -3.51 16.26 73.45
N ALA A 225 -4.84 16.12 73.47
CA ALA A 225 -5.78 16.55 74.52
C ALA A 225 -6.22 18.02 74.70
N VAL A 226 -7.56 18.19 74.62
CA VAL A 226 -8.47 19.00 75.47
C VAL A 226 -8.39 20.54 75.40
N GLY A 227 -9.54 21.20 75.17
CA GLY A 227 -9.75 22.55 75.71
C GLY A 227 -10.80 23.41 75.00
N GLN A 228 -11.93 23.60 75.68
CA GLN A 228 -13.02 24.54 75.37
C GLN A 228 -12.64 26.04 75.46
N LEU A 229 -13.56 26.87 74.93
CA LEU A 229 -14.01 28.21 75.35
C LEU A 229 -13.46 29.45 74.62
N GLY A 230 -14.42 30.28 74.16
CA GLY A 230 -14.34 31.74 74.32
C GLY A 230 -14.62 32.57 73.05
N GLY A 231 -15.89 32.92 72.80
CA GLY A 231 -16.20 34.18 72.10
C GLY A 231 -15.98 35.39 73.04
N PRO A 232 -16.43 36.63 72.72
CA PRO A 232 -17.11 37.09 71.49
C PRO A 232 -16.60 38.47 70.94
N ARG A 233 -17.06 38.82 69.72
CA ARG A 233 -17.59 40.12 69.22
C ARG A 233 -16.83 41.42 69.55
N ARG A 234 -16.67 42.44 68.69
CA ARG A 234 -17.27 42.95 67.44
C ARG A 234 -16.33 44.12 67.03
N ASP A 235 -16.15 44.50 65.76
CA ASP A 235 -16.96 45.56 65.15
C ASP A 235 -16.74 45.66 63.62
N THR A 236 -17.88 45.63 62.91
CA THR A 236 -18.29 46.38 61.70
C THR A 236 -17.30 46.63 60.54
N VAL A 237 -17.58 46.06 59.36
CA VAL A 237 -18.09 46.78 58.17
C VAL A 237 -18.99 45.83 57.35
N SER A 238 -20.20 46.28 57.05
CA SER A 238 -21.25 45.56 56.32
C SER A 238 -21.17 45.76 54.81
N ALA A 239 -21.37 44.67 54.08
CA ALA A 239 -21.51 44.59 52.63
C ALA A 239 -22.94 44.91 52.13
N SER A 240 -23.02 45.00 50.80
CA SER A 240 -24.17 44.84 49.87
C SER A 240 -24.67 46.11 49.16
N PRO A 241 -25.43 46.00 48.04
CA PRO A 241 -24.99 45.47 46.74
C PRO A 241 -25.46 46.38 45.57
N CYS A 242 -24.89 46.25 44.36
CA CYS A 242 -25.58 46.73 43.15
C CYS A 242 -25.09 46.04 41.88
N SER A 243 -26.04 45.53 41.12
CA SER A 243 -25.96 45.03 39.74
C SER A 243 -25.83 46.17 38.72
N ALA A 244 -25.11 45.94 37.61
CA ALA A 244 -25.49 46.46 36.29
C ALA A 244 -24.78 45.67 35.16
N PRO A 245 -25.44 45.45 34.00
CA PRO A 245 -24.90 44.74 32.85
C PRO A 245 -24.15 45.71 31.92
N LEU A 246 -23.08 45.26 31.26
CA LEU A 246 -22.35 46.08 30.28
C LEU A 246 -22.79 45.77 28.84
N ALA A 247 -23.15 46.85 28.15
CA ALA A 247 -23.74 46.90 26.82
C ALA A 247 -22.69 46.79 25.69
N ARG A 248 -23.18 46.38 24.51
CA ARG A 248 -22.51 46.55 23.21
C ARG A 248 -22.12 48.01 22.97
N ALA A 249 -20.89 48.23 22.52
CA ALA A 249 -20.50 49.44 21.79
C ALA A 249 -19.54 49.10 20.65
N SER A 250 -19.74 49.80 19.55
CA SER A 250 -19.22 49.62 18.20
C SER A 250 -17.91 50.36 17.93
N SER A 251 -17.31 49.99 16.80
CA SER A 251 -16.31 50.69 15.97
C SER A 251 -14.86 50.73 16.47
N LEU A 252 -14.08 49.85 15.83
CA LEU A 252 -12.65 49.97 15.50
C LEU A 252 -12.40 51.22 14.66
N GLU A 253 -12.05 52.33 15.30
CA GLU A 253 -11.36 53.47 14.67
C GLU A 253 -10.74 54.27 15.81
N ASN A 254 -9.40 54.40 15.81
CA ASN A 254 -8.53 55.08 16.81
C ASN A 254 -7.65 54.18 17.70
N LEU A 255 -6.88 53.27 17.11
CA LEU A 255 -5.61 52.79 17.69
C LEU A 255 -4.48 52.70 16.65
N VAL A 256 -4.59 53.46 15.56
CA VAL A 256 -3.50 53.72 14.62
C VAL A 256 -3.37 55.23 14.52
N LEU A 257 -2.23 55.77 14.98
CA LEU A 257 -1.70 57.13 14.85
C LEU A 257 -1.34 57.78 16.20
N GLN A 258 -0.22 57.36 16.81
CA GLN A 258 0.86 58.25 17.29
C GLN A 258 1.96 57.47 17.99
N GLU A 259 3.09 57.33 17.30
CA GLU A 259 4.49 57.29 17.75
C GLU A 259 5.31 56.60 16.63
N ALA A 260 6.36 57.14 16.03
CA ALA A 260 6.94 58.47 16.07
C ALA A 260 7.74 58.65 14.77
N SER A 261 7.78 59.89 14.31
CA SER A 261 8.57 60.39 13.19
C SER A 261 10.07 60.23 13.47
N THR A 262 10.80 59.52 12.60
CA THR A 262 12.25 59.72 12.40
C THR A 262 12.53 59.99 10.93
N ALA A 263 13.35 61.02 10.69
CA ALA A 263 13.63 61.63 9.40
C ALA A 263 14.23 60.67 8.35
N VAL A 264 13.77 60.84 7.12
CA VAL A 264 14.13 60.08 5.92
C VAL A 264 15.51 60.52 5.41
N ALA A 265 16.45 59.57 5.28
CA ALA A 265 17.67 59.74 4.49
C ALA A 265 17.33 59.70 2.98
N PRO A 266 18.07 60.41 2.11
CA PRO A 266 17.74 60.48 0.68
C PRO A 266 17.79 59.09 0.01
N PRO A 267 16.98 58.86 -1.03
CA PRO A 267 16.85 57.56 -1.66
C PRO A 267 18.17 57.16 -2.33
N GLU A 268 18.75 56.04 -1.91
CA GLU A 268 19.76 55.36 -2.72
C GLU A 268 19.17 55.06 -4.11
N PRO A 269 19.94 55.23 -5.19
CA PRO A 269 19.47 54.91 -6.53
C PRO A 269 19.02 53.45 -6.60
N PRO A 270 18.03 53.12 -7.45
CA PRO A 270 17.47 51.77 -7.54
C PRO A 270 18.61 50.80 -7.84
N LYS A 271 18.88 49.89 -6.90
CA LYS A 271 19.73 48.74 -7.17
C LYS A 271 19.13 48.06 -8.40
N PRO A 272 19.92 47.78 -9.46
CA PRO A 272 19.42 47.03 -10.61
C PRO A 272 18.78 45.74 -10.09
N PRO A 273 17.75 45.20 -10.77
CA PRO A 273 17.17 43.92 -10.39
C PRO A 273 18.34 42.95 -10.18
N PRO A 274 18.37 42.18 -9.07
CA PRO A 274 19.40 41.17 -8.93
C PRO A 274 19.34 40.37 -10.23
N GLN A 275 20.42 40.39 -11.01
CA GLN A 275 20.58 39.41 -12.06
C GLN A 275 20.29 38.09 -11.35
N GLU A 276 19.22 37.42 -11.75
CA GLU A 276 18.94 36.08 -11.27
C GLU A 276 20.14 35.25 -11.66
N GLN A 277 21.13 35.16 -10.77
CA GLN A 277 22.17 34.19 -10.83
C GLN A 277 21.46 32.88 -10.57
N TRP A 278 21.03 32.23 -11.65
CA TRP A 278 20.31 30.96 -11.62
C TRP A 278 21.14 29.82 -11.01
N ALA A 279 22.41 30.05 -10.70
CA ALA A 279 23.24 29.14 -9.94
C ALA A 279 24.19 29.95 -9.04
N ILE A 280 24.02 29.81 -7.73
CA ILE A 280 25.04 30.16 -6.76
C ILE A 280 26.03 28.99 -6.77
N PRO A 281 27.32 29.19 -7.08
CA PRO A 281 28.33 28.17 -6.87
C PRO A 281 28.48 27.98 -5.36
N VAL A 282 27.73 27.03 -4.81
CA VAL A 282 28.00 26.50 -3.48
C VAL A 282 29.33 25.78 -3.59
N ASP A 283 30.22 26.00 -2.61
CA ASP A 283 31.46 25.25 -2.46
C ASP A 283 31.07 23.81 -2.11
N VAL A 284 30.73 23.04 -3.14
CA VAL A 284 30.58 21.61 -3.06
C VAL A 284 31.99 21.10 -2.89
N THR A 285 32.48 21.08 -1.65
CA THR A 285 33.55 20.16 -1.25
C THR A 285 33.01 18.76 -1.54
N SER A 286 33.11 18.37 -2.80
CA SER A 286 32.40 17.25 -3.40
C SER A 286 33.07 15.96 -2.95
N PRO A 287 32.33 15.00 -2.38
CA PRO A 287 32.79 13.61 -2.30
C PRO A 287 32.75 12.91 -3.67
N TRP A 288 32.18 13.52 -4.71
CA TRP A 288 32.00 12.90 -6.02
C TRP A 288 33.16 13.16 -6.98
N ALA A 289 33.60 12.09 -7.65
CA ALA A 289 34.68 12.10 -8.63
C ALA A 289 34.24 12.53 -10.06
N PHE A 290 32.99 12.97 -10.27
CA PHE A 290 32.44 13.27 -11.59
C PHE A 290 31.52 14.51 -11.60
N GLU A 291 31.34 15.12 -12.77
CA GLU A 291 30.46 16.28 -12.95
C GLU A 291 28.98 15.85 -13.11
N PRO A 292 28.04 16.44 -12.34
CA PRO A 292 26.62 16.14 -12.49
C PRO A 292 26.03 16.60 -13.83
N ASP A 293 25.06 15.84 -14.34
CA ASP A 293 24.31 16.16 -15.56
C ASP A 293 23.40 17.38 -15.35
N VAL A 294 22.99 18.08 -16.43
CA VAL A 294 22.17 19.30 -16.36
C VAL A 294 20.87 19.11 -15.56
N PHE A 295 20.18 17.99 -15.77
CA PHE A 295 18.94 17.69 -15.05
C PHE A 295 19.17 17.48 -13.54
N GLN A 296 20.34 16.94 -13.15
CA GLN A 296 20.73 16.79 -11.75
C GLN A 296 21.01 18.14 -11.12
N LYS A 297 21.73 19.03 -11.82
CA LYS A 297 21.99 20.41 -11.38
C LYS A 297 20.69 21.20 -11.17
N GLN A 298 19.73 21.05 -12.09
CA GLN A 298 18.40 21.66 -11.95
C GLN A 298 17.66 21.14 -10.71
N ALA A 299 17.70 19.83 -10.46
CA ALA A 299 17.05 19.25 -9.29
C ALA A 299 17.67 19.78 -7.99
N ILE A 300 19.00 19.82 -7.92
CA ILE A 300 19.76 20.35 -6.77
C ILE A 300 19.39 21.81 -6.48
N LEU A 301 19.26 22.66 -7.52
CA LEU A 301 18.86 24.06 -7.35
C LEU A 301 17.49 24.21 -6.69
N HIS A 302 16.53 23.36 -7.04
CA HIS A 302 15.20 23.37 -6.43
C HIS A 302 15.22 22.83 -4.99
N LEU A 303 16.05 21.83 -4.70
CA LEU A 303 16.24 21.33 -3.34
C LEU A 303 16.79 22.40 -2.39
N GLU A 304 17.75 23.22 -2.84
CA GLU A 304 18.28 24.36 -2.06
C GLU A 304 17.21 25.42 -1.75
N ARG A 305 16.18 25.54 -2.59
CA ARG A 305 15.02 26.41 -2.36
C ARG A 305 13.96 25.77 -1.46
N HIS A 306 14.20 24.55 -0.98
CA HIS A 306 13.25 23.74 -0.22
C HIS A 306 11.98 23.38 -1.03
N ASP A 307 12.08 23.31 -2.36
CA ASP A 307 11.00 22.88 -3.25
C ASP A 307 10.92 21.35 -3.34
N SER A 308 9.71 20.81 -3.50
CA SER A 308 9.54 19.38 -3.82
C SER A 308 9.87 19.11 -5.30
N VAL A 309 10.49 17.97 -5.59
CA VAL A 309 10.97 17.64 -6.94
C VAL A 309 10.53 16.25 -7.39
N PHE A 310 10.20 16.12 -8.67
CA PHE A 310 9.94 14.85 -9.32
C PHE A 310 10.90 14.61 -10.48
N VAL A 311 11.81 13.65 -10.30
CA VAL A 311 12.82 13.27 -11.29
C VAL A 311 12.37 12.03 -12.06
N ALA A 312 12.01 12.20 -13.33
CA ALA A 312 11.64 11.13 -14.25
C ALA A 312 12.80 10.86 -15.23
N ALA A 313 13.61 9.83 -14.95
CA ALA A 313 14.82 9.52 -15.71
C ALA A 313 15.12 8.02 -15.76
N HIS A 314 15.86 7.56 -16.76
CA HIS A 314 16.30 6.15 -16.86
C HIS A 314 17.05 5.68 -15.60
N THR A 315 17.01 4.38 -15.27
CA THR A 315 17.71 3.81 -14.09
C THR A 315 19.22 4.08 -14.11
N SER A 316 19.84 4.05 -15.29
CA SER A 316 21.26 4.38 -15.48
C SER A 316 21.59 5.87 -15.53
N ALA A 317 20.59 6.77 -15.43
CA ALA A 317 20.79 8.22 -15.52
C ALA A 317 21.50 8.83 -14.30
N GLY A 318 21.60 8.10 -13.19
CA GLY A 318 22.20 8.62 -11.95
C GLY A 318 21.22 9.40 -11.06
N LYS A 319 19.96 8.95 -10.98
CA LYS A 319 18.94 9.56 -10.10
C LYS A 319 19.36 9.63 -8.63
N THR A 320 20.18 8.68 -8.18
CA THR A 320 20.70 8.61 -6.80
C THR A 320 21.43 9.88 -6.36
N VAL A 321 22.06 10.63 -7.29
CA VAL A 321 22.78 11.88 -6.96
C VAL A 321 21.84 12.90 -6.32
N VAL A 322 20.58 12.95 -6.74
CA VAL A 322 19.58 13.87 -6.18
C VAL A 322 19.22 13.46 -4.75
N ALA A 323 19.12 12.16 -4.47
CA ALA A 323 18.89 11.64 -3.12
C ALA A 323 20.09 11.90 -2.19
N GLU A 324 21.31 11.64 -2.66
CA GLU A 324 22.54 11.90 -1.91
C GLU A 324 22.67 13.37 -1.52
N TYR A 325 22.31 14.27 -2.43
CA TYR A 325 22.31 15.71 -2.15
C TYR A 325 21.33 16.09 -1.04
N ALA A 326 20.10 15.56 -1.09
CA ALA A 326 19.09 15.85 -0.07
C ALA A 326 19.51 15.33 1.32
N ILE A 327 20.15 14.17 1.40
CA ILE A 327 20.70 13.63 2.65
C ILE A 327 21.79 14.54 3.21
N ALA A 328 22.71 14.99 2.35
CA ALA A 328 23.77 15.92 2.76
C ALA A 328 23.20 17.28 3.23
N LEU A 329 22.17 17.78 2.54
CA LEU A 329 21.49 19.03 2.89
C LEU A 329 20.80 18.93 4.26
N ALA A 330 20.08 17.85 4.52
CA ALA A 330 19.44 17.61 5.81
C ALA A 330 20.45 17.50 6.96
N GLN A 331 21.59 16.82 6.74
CA GLN A 331 22.68 16.76 7.71
C GLN A 331 23.24 18.15 8.04
N LYS A 332 23.34 19.03 7.03
CA LYS A 332 23.73 20.44 7.23
C LYS A 332 22.66 21.24 7.99
N HIS A 333 21.38 20.95 7.77
CA HIS A 333 20.25 21.57 8.46
C HIS A 333 20.00 21.00 9.87
N MET A 334 20.72 19.93 10.26
CA MET A 334 20.50 19.20 11.51
C MET A 334 19.08 18.60 11.61
N THR A 335 18.54 18.17 10.47
CA THR A 335 17.22 17.51 10.34
C THR A 335 17.38 16.05 9.93
N ARG A 336 16.26 15.31 9.93
CA ARG A 336 16.22 13.90 9.51
C ARG A 336 15.72 13.76 8.07
N THR A 337 16.23 12.73 7.39
CA THR A 337 15.77 12.32 6.06
C THR A 337 15.37 10.85 6.06
N ILE A 338 14.27 10.54 5.40
CA ILE A 338 13.84 9.15 5.18
C ILE A 338 14.00 8.79 3.71
N TYR A 339 14.76 7.73 3.44
CA TYR A 339 14.83 7.11 2.12
C TYR A 339 13.94 5.87 2.08
N THR A 340 12.92 5.90 1.24
CA THR A 340 12.02 4.78 1.03
C THR A 340 12.35 4.03 -0.25
N SER A 341 12.31 2.71 -0.14
CA SER A 341 12.47 1.81 -1.29
C SER A 341 11.38 0.75 -1.29
N PRO A 342 10.90 0.30 -2.47
CA PRO A 342 9.83 -0.68 -2.55
C PRO A 342 10.27 -2.10 -2.16
N ILE A 343 11.56 -2.41 -2.10
CA ILE A 343 12.07 -3.78 -1.91
C ILE A 343 13.16 -3.81 -0.83
N LYS A 344 13.06 -4.75 0.12
CA LYS A 344 14.04 -4.97 1.21
C LYS A 344 15.49 -5.12 0.71
N ALA A 345 15.70 -5.84 -0.39
CA ALA A 345 17.02 -6.03 -0.99
C ALA A 345 17.65 -4.70 -1.46
N LEU A 346 16.84 -3.82 -2.06
CA LEU A 346 17.29 -2.48 -2.46
C LEU A 346 17.57 -1.61 -1.23
N SER A 347 16.76 -1.71 -0.18
CA SER A 347 17.01 -1.02 1.11
C SER A 347 18.38 -1.41 1.68
N ASN A 348 18.68 -2.71 1.71
CA ASN A 348 19.96 -3.23 2.21
C ASN A 348 21.15 -2.76 1.35
N GLN A 349 21.01 -2.78 0.02
CA GLN A 349 22.03 -2.27 -0.89
C GLN A 349 22.29 -0.77 -0.64
N LYS A 350 21.23 0.04 -0.61
CA LYS A 350 21.32 1.49 -0.39
C LYS A 350 21.87 1.84 0.98
N PHE A 351 21.57 1.04 1.99
CA PHE A 351 22.18 1.15 3.31
C PHE A 351 23.69 1.03 3.26
N ARG A 352 24.21 0.02 2.56
CA ARG A 352 25.64 -0.12 2.39
C ARG A 352 26.25 1.05 1.63
N ASP A 353 25.63 1.47 0.53
CA ASP A 353 26.12 2.55 -0.32
C ASP A 353 26.17 3.88 0.45
N PHE A 354 25.09 4.24 1.15
CA PHE A 354 25.02 5.47 1.93
C PHE A 354 25.84 5.41 3.21
N ARG A 355 25.95 4.24 3.86
CA ARG A 355 26.83 4.10 5.03
C ARG A 355 28.30 4.30 4.67
N ASN A 356 28.74 3.82 3.51
CA ASN A 356 30.09 4.06 3.00
C ASN A 356 30.33 5.54 2.65
N THR A 357 29.27 6.27 2.27
CA THR A 357 29.36 7.65 1.81
C THR A 357 29.23 8.67 2.94
N PHE A 358 28.26 8.49 3.84
CA PHE A 358 27.87 9.45 4.88
C PHE A 358 28.15 8.98 6.31
N GLY A 359 28.36 7.69 6.54
CA GLY A 359 28.57 7.11 7.87
C GLY A 359 27.31 7.00 8.74
N ASP A 360 26.63 8.11 9.03
CA ASP A 360 25.44 8.18 9.90
C ASP A 360 24.15 7.79 9.18
N VAL A 361 23.93 6.48 9.03
CA VAL A 361 22.78 5.92 8.31
C VAL A 361 22.18 4.75 9.11
N GLY A 362 20.86 4.74 9.23
CA GLY A 362 20.06 3.69 9.84
C GLY A 362 19.29 2.87 8.82
N LEU A 363 18.92 1.64 9.19
CA LEU A 363 18.08 0.74 8.39
C LEU A 363 16.92 0.21 9.24
N LEU A 364 15.70 0.50 8.81
CA LEU A 364 14.46 0.02 9.43
C LEU A 364 13.70 -0.84 8.43
N THR A 365 13.74 -2.15 8.64
CA THR A 365 12.94 -3.12 7.90
C THR A 365 12.07 -3.90 8.88
N GLY A 366 11.07 -4.62 8.37
CA GLY A 366 10.25 -5.50 9.22
C GLY A 366 11.06 -6.58 9.95
N ASP A 367 12.24 -6.96 9.44
CA ASP A 367 13.07 -8.02 10.01
C ASP A 367 14.20 -7.50 10.91
N VAL A 368 14.87 -6.42 10.47
CA VAL A 368 16.12 -5.92 11.06
C VAL A 368 16.01 -4.41 11.28
N GLN A 369 16.47 -3.98 12.45
CA GLN A 369 16.60 -2.58 12.85
C GLN A 369 18.06 -2.31 13.20
N LEU A 370 18.72 -1.43 12.43
CA LEU A 370 20.11 -1.02 12.63
C LEU A 370 20.17 0.50 12.77
N HIS A 371 20.86 0.99 13.80
CA HIS A 371 21.07 2.43 14.05
C HIS A 371 19.80 3.28 13.87
N PRO A 372 18.73 3.03 14.63
CA PRO A 372 17.45 3.73 14.47
C PRO A 372 17.51 5.23 14.82
N GLU A 373 18.55 5.67 15.53
CA GLU A 373 18.75 7.07 15.94
C GLU A 373 19.45 7.94 14.88
N ALA A 374 19.91 7.33 13.78
CA ALA A 374 20.68 8.00 12.72
C ALA A 374 19.91 9.15 12.05
N SER A 375 20.62 10.14 11.51
CA SER A 375 20.00 11.27 10.81
C SER A 375 19.30 10.84 9.51
N CYS A 376 19.86 9.87 8.80
CA CYS A 376 19.30 9.30 7.58
C CYS A 376 18.77 7.89 7.84
N LEU A 377 17.46 7.68 7.67
CA LEU A 377 16.82 6.39 7.86
C LEU A 377 16.40 5.79 6.52
N ILE A 378 16.87 4.57 6.25
CA ILE A 378 16.43 3.80 5.08
C ILE A 378 15.38 2.80 5.53
N MET A 379 14.24 2.78 4.86
CA MET A 379 13.14 1.88 5.20
C MET A 379 12.31 1.45 3.99
N THR A 380 11.42 0.49 4.19
CA THR A 380 10.39 0.18 3.17
C THR A 380 9.17 1.09 3.35
N THR A 381 8.37 1.22 2.29
CA THR A 381 7.17 2.06 2.30
C THR A 381 6.14 1.63 3.34
N GLU A 382 6.05 0.33 3.63
CA GLU A 382 5.14 -0.22 4.64
C GLU A 382 5.54 0.19 6.06
N ILE A 383 6.84 0.31 6.33
CA ILE A 383 7.34 0.78 7.64
C ILE A 383 6.98 2.25 7.84
N LEU A 384 7.21 3.09 6.81
CA LEU A 384 6.83 4.51 6.87
C LEU A 384 5.32 4.69 7.06
N ARG A 385 4.49 3.90 6.36
CA ARG A 385 3.03 3.88 6.57
C ARG A 385 2.67 3.55 8.02
N SER A 386 3.32 2.54 8.60
CA SER A 386 3.08 2.13 9.98
C SER A 386 3.44 3.25 10.96
N MET A 387 4.54 3.97 10.73
CA MET A 387 4.98 5.10 11.56
C MET A 387 3.97 6.26 11.49
N LEU A 388 3.42 6.54 10.30
CA LEU A 388 2.42 7.59 10.12
C LEU A 388 1.13 7.29 10.87
N TYR A 389 0.56 6.08 10.74
CA TYR A 389 -0.66 5.70 11.47
C TYR A 389 -0.47 5.59 12.99
N SER A 390 0.73 5.16 13.42
CA SER A 390 1.05 4.97 14.85
C SER A 390 1.57 6.24 15.52
N GLY A 391 1.70 7.36 14.79
CA GLY A 391 2.11 8.65 15.35
C GLY A 391 3.55 8.72 15.86
N SER A 392 4.50 8.08 15.17
CA SER A 392 5.93 8.05 15.56
C SER A 392 6.54 9.45 15.65
N ASP A 393 7.24 9.74 16.76
CA ASP A 393 7.87 11.05 17.00
C ASP A 393 9.01 11.38 16.02
N VAL A 394 9.57 10.38 15.32
CA VAL A 394 10.60 10.57 14.27
C VAL A 394 10.10 11.46 13.12
N ILE A 395 8.79 11.50 12.88
CA ILE A 395 8.15 12.28 11.81
C ILE A 395 8.28 13.80 12.06
N ARG A 396 8.47 14.23 13.31
CA ARG A 396 8.59 15.66 13.66
C ARG A 396 9.87 16.28 13.13
N ASP A 397 10.97 15.54 13.23
CA ASP A 397 12.31 16.00 12.83
C ASP A 397 12.58 15.83 11.33
N LEU A 398 11.59 15.33 10.59
CA LEU A 398 11.70 14.96 9.19
C LEU A 398 11.58 16.18 8.28
N GLU A 399 12.63 16.45 7.50
CA GLU A 399 12.62 17.50 6.47
C GLU A 399 12.29 16.91 5.09
N TRP A 400 12.97 15.83 4.72
CA TRP A 400 12.86 15.23 3.38
C TRP A 400 12.42 13.77 3.43
N VAL A 401 11.48 13.42 2.56
CA VAL A 401 11.16 12.02 2.23
C VAL A 401 11.50 11.75 0.78
N ILE A 402 12.43 10.82 0.58
CA ILE A 402 12.88 10.36 -0.73
C ILE A 402 12.13 9.08 -1.06
N PHE A 403 11.49 9.09 -2.20
CA PHE A 403 10.74 7.98 -2.75
C PHE A 403 11.46 7.43 -3.98
N ASP A 404 12.05 6.24 -3.86
CA ASP A 404 12.75 5.59 -4.96
C ASP A 404 11.84 4.64 -5.75
N GLU A 405 12.05 4.59 -7.07
CA GLU A 405 11.28 3.76 -8.01
C GLU A 405 9.75 4.00 -7.97
N VAL A 406 9.29 5.25 -7.98
CA VAL A 406 7.86 5.66 -7.85
C VAL A 406 6.91 4.98 -8.86
N HIS A 407 7.40 4.51 -10.01
CA HIS A 407 6.60 3.72 -10.96
C HIS A 407 6.05 2.40 -10.39
N TYR A 408 6.50 1.98 -9.19
CA TYR A 408 5.87 0.93 -8.40
C TYR A 408 4.46 1.27 -7.91
N ILE A 409 3.99 2.50 -8.05
CA ILE A 409 2.60 2.85 -7.78
C ILE A 409 1.61 2.03 -8.65
N ASN A 410 2.05 1.54 -9.81
CA ASN A 410 1.27 0.67 -10.69
C ASN A 410 1.17 -0.79 -10.18
N ASP A 411 1.89 -1.14 -9.11
CA ASP A 411 1.80 -2.47 -8.50
C ASP A 411 0.46 -2.63 -7.76
N ALA A 412 -0.31 -3.65 -8.10
CA ALA A 412 -1.66 -3.85 -7.56
C ALA A 412 -1.68 -4.15 -6.05
N GLU A 413 -0.60 -4.72 -5.49
CA GLU A 413 -0.55 -5.04 -4.06
C GLU A 413 0.03 -3.88 -3.25
N ARG A 414 1.10 -3.24 -3.76
CA ARG A 414 1.89 -2.24 -3.02
C ARG A 414 1.53 -0.81 -3.35
N GLY A 415 0.95 -0.53 -4.52
CA GLY A 415 0.63 0.83 -4.97
C GLY A 415 -0.31 1.58 -4.02
N VAL A 416 -1.19 0.85 -3.34
CA VAL A 416 -2.07 1.41 -2.29
C VAL A 416 -1.26 2.07 -1.17
N VAL A 417 -0.22 1.39 -0.68
CA VAL A 417 0.64 1.87 0.42
C VAL A 417 1.30 3.18 0.05
N TRP A 418 1.73 3.33 -1.20
CA TRP A 418 2.35 4.54 -1.71
C TRP A 418 1.41 5.74 -1.66
N GLU A 419 0.18 5.57 -2.16
CA GLU A 419 -0.84 6.62 -2.11
C GLU A 419 -1.20 6.98 -0.66
N GLU A 420 -1.39 5.98 0.20
CA GLU A 420 -1.69 6.22 1.63
C GLU A 420 -0.60 7.06 2.31
N VAL A 421 0.68 6.72 2.09
CA VAL A 421 1.81 7.46 2.66
C VAL A 421 1.85 8.89 2.13
N LEU A 422 1.73 9.09 0.81
CA LEU A 422 1.78 10.43 0.20
C LEU A 422 0.65 11.32 0.75
N ILE A 423 -0.54 10.78 0.96
CA ILE A 423 -1.67 11.51 1.56
C ILE A 423 -1.36 11.84 3.03
N MET A 424 -0.89 10.86 3.81
CA MET A 424 -0.70 11.00 5.26
C MET A 424 0.52 11.84 5.70
N LEU A 425 1.48 12.13 4.82
CA LEU A 425 2.66 12.93 5.18
C LEU A 425 2.28 14.34 5.71
N PRO A 426 2.90 14.84 6.80
CA PRO A 426 2.62 16.18 7.32
C PRO A 426 3.00 17.32 6.39
N ASP A 427 2.48 18.52 6.67
CA ASP A 427 2.70 19.72 5.85
C ASP A 427 4.14 20.21 5.81
N HIS A 428 4.93 20.07 6.87
CA HIS A 428 6.30 20.60 6.90
C HIS A 428 7.25 19.82 5.98
N VAL A 429 6.97 18.53 5.76
CA VAL A 429 7.82 17.60 5.01
C VAL A 429 7.84 17.91 3.51
N SER A 430 9.03 17.93 2.91
CA SER A 430 9.21 18.05 1.47
C SER A 430 9.44 16.70 0.80
N ILE A 431 8.96 16.56 -0.44
CA ILE A 431 8.89 15.27 -1.14
C ILE A 431 9.86 15.25 -2.32
N ILE A 432 10.65 14.17 -2.42
CA ILE A 432 11.55 13.90 -3.54
C ILE A 432 11.13 12.59 -4.19
N LEU A 433 10.70 12.65 -5.45
CA LEU A 433 10.22 11.50 -6.20
C LEU A 433 11.26 11.10 -7.25
N LEU A 434 11.74 9.86 -7.22
CA LEU A 434 12.65 9.30 -8.22
C LEU A 434 11.95 8.19 -8.99
N SER A 435 11.83 8.32 -10.30
CA SER A 435 11.19 7.30 -11.14
C SER A 435 11.93 7.04 -12.45
N ALA A 436 11.67 5.86 -13.03
CA ALA A 436 11.89 5.61 -14.45
C ALA A 436 11.08 6.61 -15.31
N THR A 437 11.36 6.65 -16.61
CA THR A 437 10.65 7.54 -17.54
C THR A 437 9.17 7.17 -17.62
N VAL A 438 8.29 8.08 -17.21
CA VAL A 438 6.84 7.90 -17.21
C VAL A 438 6.16 9.01 -18.03
N PRO A 439 5.15 8.69 -18.86
CA PRO A 439 4.58 9.66 -19.79
C PRO A 439 3.69 10.73 -19.12
N ASN A 440 3.04 10.43 -17.99
CA ASN A 440 2.13 11.33 -17.28
C ASN A 440 2.76 11.91 -15.99
N ALA A 441 4.07 12.19 -16.01
CA ALA A 441 4.78 12.73 -14.85
C ALA A 441 4.19 14.06 -14.33
N LEU A 442 3.76 14.93 -15.25
CA LEU A 442 3.15 16.23 -14.91
C LEU A 442 1.79 16.08 -14.25
N GLU A 443 0.96 15.13 -14.69
CA GLU A 443 -0.35 14.86 -14.08
C GLU A 443 -0.18 14.36 -12.64
N PHE A 444 0.75 13.43 -12.44
CA PHE A 444 1.07 12.90 -11.13
C PHE A 444 1.63 13.96 -10.18
N ALA A 445 2.49 14.85 -10.69
CA ALA A 445 2.99 15.98 -9.93
C ALA A 445 1.89 17.02 -9.60
N ASP A 446 1.00 17.34 -10.54
CA ASP A 446 -0.15 18.25 -10.28
C ASP A 446 -1.05 17.68 -9.16
N TRP A 447 -1.27 16.36 -9.15
CA TRP A 447 -1.99 15.70 -8.06
C TRP A 447 -1.31 15.90 -6.70
N ILE A 448 -0.02 15.61 -6.56
CA ILE A 448 0.73 15.77 -5.31
C ILE A 448 0.80 17.25 -4.89
N GLY A 449 1.02 18.15 -5.85
CA GLY A 449 1.10 19.59 -5.60
C GLY A 449 -0.21 20.15 -5.05
N ARG A 450 -1.36 19.73 -5.60
CA ARG A 450 -2.69 20.08 -5.05
C ARG A 450 -2.96 19.41 -3.72
N LEU A 451 -2.57 18.15 -3.56
CA LEU A 451 -2.72 17.38 -2.33
C LEU A 451 -2.03 18.07 -1.15
N LYS A 452 -0.79 18.54 -1.35
CA LYS A 452 0.04 19.20 -0.33
C LYS A 452 -0.01 20.72 -0.34
N ARG A 453 -0.78 21.32 -1.26
CA ARG A 453 -0.82 22.78 -1.49
C ARG A 453 0.59 23.39 -1.64
N ARG A 454 1.49 22.66 -2.29
CA ARG A 454 2.91 23.02 -2.51
C ARG A 454 3.28 22.88 -3.99
N GLN A 455 4.23 23.68 -4.43
CA GLN A 455 4.76 23.56 -5.79
C GLN A 455 5.69 22.34 -5.88
N ILE A 456 5.56 21.58 -6.96
CA ILE A 456 6.42 20.44 -7.26
C ILE A 456 6.96 20.57 -8.69
N TYR A 457 8.27 20.43 -8.83
CA TYR A 457 8.96 20.62 -10.11
C TYR A 457 9.25 19.29 -10.78
N VAL A 458 8.73 19.11 -12.00
CA VAL A 458 8.98 17.89 -12.80
C VAL A 458 10.20 18.08 -13.67
N ILE A 459 11.22 17.28 -13.41
CA ILE A 459 12.49 17.27 -14.11
C ILE A 459 12.59 15.94 -14.84
N SER A 460 12.50 15.97 -16.16
CA SER A 460 12.51 14.76 -16.98
C SER A 460 13.67 14.76 -17.96
N THR A 461 14.24 13.58 -18.21
CA THR A 461 15.22 13.38 -19.28
C THR A 461 14.85 12.14 -20.08
N VAL A 462 14.73 12.33 -21.40
CA VAL A 462 14.45 11.24 -22.35
C VAL A 462 15.75 10.54 -22.75
N ALA A 463 16.88 11.26 -22.70
CA ALA A 463 18.18 10.77 -23.14
C ALA A 463 18.78 9.82 -22.10
N ARG A 464 19.21 8.65 -22.57
CA ARG A 464 19.97 7.68 -21.77
C ARG A 464 21.47 7.99 -21.87
N PRO A 465 22.24 7.97 -20.76
CA PRO A 465 23.69 8.24 -20.82
C PRO A 465 24.48 7.28 -21.71
N VAL A 466 24.06 6.01 -21.74
CA VAL A 466 24.64 4.98 -22.61
C VAL A 466 23.56 4.56 -23.61
N PRO A 467 23.70 4.76 -24.93
CA PRO A 467 22.71 4.33 -25.90
C PRO A 467 22.68 2.79 -26.04
N LEU A 468 21.57 2.26 -26.54
CA LEU A 468 21.34 0.81 -26.68
C LEU A 468 21.27 0.39 -28.15
N GLU A 469 21.79 -0.80 -28.46
CA GLU A 469 21.65 -1.45 -29.76
C GLU A 469 20.95 -2.79 -29.58
N HIS A 470 19.92 -3.05 -30.39
CA HIS A 470 19.04 -4.20 -30.21
C HIS A 470 19.17 -5.17 -31.39
N TYR A 471 19.30 -6.47 -31.07
CA TYR A 471 19.59 -7.51 -32.05
C TYR A 471 18.65 -8.71 -31.94
N LEU A 472 18.40 -9.39 -33.06
CA LEU A 472 17.85 -10.74 -33.10
C LEU A 472 18.97 -11.76 -33.24
N PHE A 473 18.94 -12.79 -32.41
CA PHE A 473 19.87 -13.91 -32.50
C PHE A 473 19.15 -15.17 -32.99
N THR A 474 19.64 -15.77 -34.08
CA THR A 474 19.10 -17.01 -34.64
C THR A 474 20.09 -18.17 -34.57
N GLY A 475 21.31 -17.98 -34.07
CA GLY A 475 22.33 -19.03 -34.01
C GLY A 475 21.94 -20.23 -33.15
N ASN A 476 22.35 -21.44 -33.56
CA ASN A 476 22.05 -22.71 -32.87
C ASN A 476 23.20 -23.73 -32.89
N SER A 477 24.31 -23.40 -33.53
CA SER A 477 25.49 -24.27 -33.69
C SER A 477 26.74 -23.41 -33.76
N SER A 478 27.92 -24.04 -33.77
CA SER A 478 29.21 -23.35 -33.92
C SER A 478 29.33 -22.59 -35.24
N LYS A 479 28.76 -23.13 -36.32
CA LYS A 479 28.75 -22.49 -37.64
C LYS A 479 27.88 -21.23 -37.71
N THR A 480 26.88 -21.12 -36.85
CA THR A 480 25.86 -20.04 -36.85
C THR A 480 26.05 -19.05 -35.70
N GLN A 481 27.22 -19.07 -35.03
CA GLN A 481 27.56 -18.16 -33.93
C GLN A 481 27.54 -16.68 -34.33
N GLY A 482 27.77 -16.36 -35.61
CA GLY A 482 27.80 -14.99 -36.12
C GLY A 482 26.44 -14.39 -36.46
N GLU A 483 25.34 -15.14 -36.38
CA GLU A 483 24.00 -14.71 -36.80
C GLU A 483 23.33 -13.77 -35.79
N LEU A 484 23.77 -12.51 -35.82
CA LEU A 484 23.25 -11.42 -35.02
C LEU A 484 22.75 -10.31 -35.95
N PHE A 485 21.44 -10.06 -35.97
CA PHE A 485 20.82 -9.09 -36.89
C PHE A 485 20.37 -7.83 -36.13
N LEU A 486 20.88 -6.67 -36.54
CA LEU A 486 20.54 -5.38 -35.92
C LEU A 486 19.09 -4.99 -36.24
N LEU A 487 18.30 -4.73 -35.20
CA LEU A 487 16.92 -4.22 -35.28
C LEU A 487 16.81 -2.75 -34.91
N LEU A 488 17.52 -2.30 -33.89
CA LEU A 488 17.47 -0.91 -33.43
C LEU A 488 18.89 -0.41 -33.21
N ASP A 489 19.24 0.71 -33.87
CA ASP A 489 20.55 1.34 -33.70
C ASP A 489 20.63 2.18 -32.42
N SER A 490 21.84 2.67 -32.11
CA SER A 490 22.11 3.55 -30.97
C SER A 490 21.38 4.91 -31.02
N ARG A 491 20.80 5.27 -32.17
CA ARG A 491 20.00 6.48 -32.36
C ARG A 491 18.50 6.24 -32.16
N GLY A 492 18.07 4.98 -31.98
CA GLY A 492 16.66 4.61 -31.82
C GLY A 492 15.91 4.38 -33.14
N THR A 493 16.61 4.12 -34.26
CA THR A 493 16.00 3.87 -35.58
C THR A 493 15.75 2.38 -35.79
N PHE A 494 14.53 2.01 -36.19
CA PHE A 494 14.14 0.61 -36.43
C PHE A 494 14.51 0.14 -37.84
N HIS A 495 15.38 -0.86 -37.95
CA HIS A 495 15.88 -1.43 -39.20
C HIS A 495 15.07 -2.65 -39.66
N THR A 496 14.18 -2.44 -40.64
CA THR A 496 13.39 -3.51 -41.27
C THR A 496 14.24 -4.54 -42.02
N LYS A 497 15.38 -4.13 -42.60
CA LYS A 497 16.31 -5.03 -43.30
C LYS A 497 16.84 -6.13 -42.39
N GLY A 498 17.20 -5.80 -41.15
CA GLY A 498 17.69 -6.77 -40.18
C GLY A 498 16.62 -7.80 -39.79
N TYR A 499 15.37 -7.36 -39.65
CA TYR A 499 14.24 -8.25 -39.40
C TYR A 499 14.05 -9.29 -40.52
N TYR A 500 13.96 -8.84 -41.78
CA TYR A 500 13.76 -9.75 -42.90
C TYR A 500 14.93 -10.72 -43.09
N ALA A 501 16.17 -10.27 -42.88
CA ALA A 501 17.35 -11.13 -42.91
C ALA A 501 17.29 -12.25 -41.84
N ALA A 502 16.83 -11.93 -40.62
CA ALA A 502 16.65 -12.92 -39.56
C ALA A 502 15.56 -13.95 -39.90
N VAL A 503 14.45 -13.48 -40.49
CA VAL A 503 13.35 -14.36 -40.95
C VAL A 503 13.82 -15.30 -42.05
N GLU A 504 14.59 -14.78 -43.02
CA GLU A 504 15.13 -15.56 -44.13
C GLU A 504 16.13 -16.62 -43.65
N ALA A 505 17.10 -16.24 -42.82
CA ALA A 505 18.07 -17.16 -42.23
C ALA A 505 17.40 -18.32 -41.49
N LYS A 506 16.29 -18.02 -40.78
CA LYS A 506 15.53 -19.04 -40.07
C LYS A 506 14.69 -19.93 -40.97
N LYS A 507 14.07 -19.34 -42.00
CA LYS A 507 13.28 -20.07 -43.00
C LYS A 507 14.16 -21.04 -43.79
N GLU A 508 15.34 -20.60 -44.22
CA GLU A 508 16.32 -21.44 -44.93
C GLU A 508 16.76 -22.65 -44.08
N ARG A 509 16.91 -22.45 -42.76
CA ARG A 509 17.23 -23.55 -41.86
C ARG A 509 16.09 -24.53 -41.69
N MET A 510 14.86 -24.04 -41.53
CA MET A 510 13.68 -24.91 -41.43
C MET A 510 13.47 -25.71 -42.72
N SER A 511 13.72 -25.13 -43.90
CA SER A 511 13.62 -25.85 -45.17
C SER A 511 14.70 -26.94 -45.32
N LYS A 512 15.95 -26.66 -44.94
CA LYS A 512 17.04 -27.66 -44.94
C LYS A 512 16.76 -28.81 -43.96
N HIS A 513 16.18 -28.50 -42.80
CA HIS A 513 15.82 -29.52 -41.81
C HIS A 513 14.64 -30.38 -42.28
N ALA A 514 13.60 -29.77 -42.86
CA ALA A 514 12.44 -30.47 -43.42
C ALA A 514 12.81 -31.42 -44.58
N GLN A 515 13.79 -31.03 -45.40
CA GLN A 515 14.33 -31.89 -46.47
C GLN A 515 15.07 -33.13 -45.95
N THR A 516 15.62 -33.08 -44.73
CA THR A 516 16.49 -34.14 -44.20
C THR A 516 15.75 -35.12 -43.27
N PHE A 517 14.73 -34.67 -42.52
CA PHE A 517 14.06 -35.49 -41.49
C PHE A 517 12.52 -35.54 -41.57
N GLY A 518 11.93 -35.02 -42.66
CA GLY A 518 10.48 -35.06 -42.89
C GLY A 518 9.68 -34.02 -42.08
N ALA A 519 8.48 -33.70 -42.56
CA ALA A 519 7.62 -32.63 -42.01
C ALA A 519 6.86 -33.08 -40.75
N LYS A 520 7.52 -33.10 -39.59
CA LYS A 520 6.81 -33.06 -38.30
C LYS A 520 6.54 -31.60 -37.93
N GLN A 521 5.31 -31.28 -37.53
CA GLN A 521 4.95 -29.94 -37.06
C GLN A 521 5.83 -29.56 -35.85
N PRO A 522 6.53 -28.42 -35.90
CA PRO A 522 7.31 -27.97 -34.75
C PRO A 522 6.33 -27.51 -33.65
N THR A 523 6.31 -28.24 -32.53
CA THR A 523 5.73 -27.74 -31.29
C THR A 523 6.42 -26.43 -30.90
N HIS A 524 5.66 -25.49 -30.34
CA HIS A 524 6.08 -24.11 -30.09
C HIS A 524 7.24 -23.93 -29.09
N GLN A 525 7.77 -25.01 -28.50
CA GLN A 525 8.93 -25.01 -27.60
C GLN A 525 9.97 -26.02 -28.08
N GLY A 526 11.18 -25.54 -28.37
CA GLY A 526 12.34 -26.40 -28.66
C GLY A 526 12.67 -27.27 -27.45
N GLY A 527 13.17 -28.48 -27.71
CA GLY A 527 13.60 -29.40 -26.64
C GLY A 527 14.86 -28.88 -25.92
N PRO A 528 15.15 -29.37 -24.70
CA PRO A 528 16.27 -28.89 -23.87
C PRO A 528 17.64 -28.95 -24.56
N ALA A 529 17.87 -29.95 -25.42
CA ALA A 529 19.10 -30.10 -26.18
C ALA A 529 19.30 -29.00 -27.24
N GLN A 530 18.22 -28.52 -27.83
CA GLN A 530 18.25 -27.44 -28.82
C GLN A 530 18.57 -26.10 -28.14
N ASP A 531 17.95 -25.84 -26.99
CA ASP A 531 18.20 -24.64 -26.18
C ASP A 531 19.67 -24.56 -25.75
N ARG A 532 20.25 -25.68 -25.30
CA ARG A 532 21.69 -25.76 -24.97
C ARG A 532 22.59 -25.34 -26.13
N GLY A 533 22.30 -25.80 -27.35
CA GLY A 533 23.07 -25.45 -28.55
C GLY A 533 23.00 -23.95 -28.89
N VAL A 534 21.83 -23.34 -28.70
CA VAL A 534 21.63 -21.89 -28.88
C VAL A 534 22.46 -21.09 -27.87
N TYR A 535 22.40 -21.44 -26.59
CA TYR A 535 23.16 -20.73 -25.55
C TYR A 535 24.67 -20.86 -25.72
N LEU A 536 25.19 -22.05 -26.04
CA LEU A 536 26.61 -22.24 -26.32
C LEU A 536 27.08 -21.42 -27.53
N SER A 537 26.24 -21.36 -28.57
CA SER A 537 26.51 -20.56 -29.78
C SER A 537 26.54 -19.05 -29.45
N LEU A 538 25.55 -18.58 -28.69
CA LEU A 538 25.45 -17.19 -28.24
C LEU A 538 26.66 -16.80 -27.39
N LEU A 539 26.99 -17.58 -26.36
CA LEU A 539 28.07 -17.27 -25.43
C LEU A 539 29.44 -17.28 -26.11
N ALA A 540 29.67 -18.16 -27.09
CA ALA A 540 30.87 -18.14 -27.92
C ALA A 540 30.96 -16.85 -28.76
N SER A 541 29.83 -16.40 -29.34
CA SER A 541 29.75 -15.13 -30.08
C SER A 541 30.07 -13.93 -29.18
N LEU A 542 29.44 -13.87 -28.00
CA LEU A 542 29.65 -12.80 -27.02
C LEU A 542 31.09 -12.77 -26.49
N ARG A 543 31.70 -13.93 -26.25
CA ARG A 543 33.11 -14.03 -25.82
C ARG A 543 34.05 -13.49 -26.89
N THR A 544 33.84 -13.86 -28.16
CA THR A 544 34.64 -13.39 -29.29
C THR A 544 34.53 -11.86 -29.47
N ARG A 545 33.36 -11.29 -29.18
CA ARG A 545 33.09 -9.83 -29.26
C ARG A 545 33.40 -9.07 -27.97
N ALA A 546 33.97 -9.72 -26.96
CA ALA A 546 34.22 -9.17 -25.63
C ALA A 546 32.97 -8.55 -24.94
N GLN A 547 31.77 -9.06 -25.21
CA GLN A 547 30.49 -8.50 -24.76
C GLN A 547 30.02 -9.01 -23.38
N LEU A 548 30.92 -9.58 -22.57
CA LEU A 548 30.66 -10.00 -21.19
C LEU A 548 30.93 -8.83 -20.21
N PRO A 549 30.24 -8.74 -19.05
CA PRO A 549 29.25 -9.68 -18.52
C PRO A 549 27.87 -9.53 -19.16
N VAL A 550 27.08 -10.61 -19.13
CA VAL A 550 25.74 -10.70 -19.71
C VAL A 550 24.69 -11.12 -18.68
N VAL A 551 23.52 -10.51 -18.75
CA VAL A 551 22.31 -10.92 -18.00
C VAL A 551 21.31 -11.52 -18.97
N VAL A 552 20.86 -12.74 -18.69
CA VAL A 552 19.85 -13.45 -19.45
C VAL A 552 18.55 -13.44 -18.66
N PHE A 553 17.55 -12.72 -19.17
CA PHE A 553 16.21 -12.70 -18.58
C PHE A 553 15.37 -13.89 -19.04
N THR A 554 14.98 -14.71 -18.07
CA THR A 554 14.11 -15.89 -18.20
C THR A 554 12.91 -15.73 -17.27
N PHE A 555 11.69 -15.93 -17.77
CA PHE A 555 10.46 -15.68 -16.99
C PHE A 555 9.99 -16.85 -16.11
N SER A 556 10.72 -17.97 -16.11
CA SER A 556 10.43 -19.12 -15.25
C SER A 556 11.64 -19.47 -14.41
N ARG A 557 11.41 -19.65 -13.11
CA ARG A 557 12.43 -20.03 -12.11
C ARG A 557 13.11 -21.35 -12.49
N GLY A 558 12.31 -22.39 -12.72
CA GLY A 558 12.85 -23.70 -13.13
C GLY A 558 13.65 -23.63 -14.43
N ARG A 559 13.23 -22.78 -15.39
CA ARG A 559 14.02 -22.58 -16.62
C ARG A 559 15.36 -21.88 -16.34
N CYS A 560 15.44 -20.94 -15.38
CA CYS A 560 16.73 -20.35 -15.00
C CYS A 560 17.73 -21.44 -14.58
N ASP A 561 17.29 -22.32 -13.66
CA ASP A 561 18.09 -23.40 -13.11
C ASP A 561 18.48 -24.44 -14.17
N GLU A 562 17.53 -24.85 -15.02
CA GLU A 562 17.74 -25.79 -16.12
C GLU A 562 18.76 -25.27 -17.14
N GLN A 563 18.67 -24.00 -17.54
CA GLN A 563 19.58 -23.42 -18.54
C GLN A 563 20.99 -23.24 -17.98
N ALA A 564 21.12 -22.82 -16.72
CA ALA A 564 22.42 -22.75 -16.05
C ALA A 564 23.06 -24.13 -15.91
N SER A 565 22.28 -25.13 -15.45
CA SER A 565 22.72 -26.52 -15.32
C SER A 565 23.06 -27.18 -16.66
N GLY A 566 22.40 -26.80 -17.75
CA GLY A 566 22.66 -27.31 -19.08
C GLY A 566 24.04 -26.93 -19.65
N LEU A 567 24.70 -25.91 -19.06
CA LEU A 567 25.98 -25.36 -19.52
C LEU A 567 27.21 -25.95 -18.81
N THR A 568 27.18 -27.24 -18.47
CA THR A 568 28.27 -27.93 -17.74
C THR A 568 29.66 -27.82 -18.38
N SER A 569 29.74 -27.73 -19.71
CA SER A 569 30.99 -27.71 -20.47
C SER A 569 31.67 -26.34 -20.55
N LEU A 570 31.04 -25.29 -19.99
CA LEU A 570 31.53 -23.92 -20.12
C LEU A 570 32.22 -23.46 -18.84
N ASP A 571 33.43 -22.92 -19.00
CA ASP A 571 34.18 -22.26 -17.94
C ASP A 571 34.67 -20.89 -18.44
N LEU A 572 34.23 -19.85 -17.75
CA LEU A 572 34.48 -18.44 -18.11
C LEU A 572 35.45 -17.75 -17.15
N THR A 573 35.98 -18.47 -16.16
CA THR A 573 36.83 -17.90 -15.11
C THR A 573 38.27 -18.35 -15.23
N THR A 574 39.20 -17.46 -14.91
CA THR A 574 40.62 -17.77 -14.78
C THR A 574 40.92 -18.43 -13.43
N SER A 575 42.06 -19.09 -13.30
CA SER A 575 42.48 -19.70 -12.01
C SER A 575 42.55 -18.69 -10.86
N SER A 576 42.92 -17.44 -11.12
CA SER A 576 42.93 -16.37 -10.11
C SER A 576 41.52 -15.97 -9.68
N GLU A 577 40.62 -15.76 -10.65
CA GLU A 577 39.21 -15.42 -10.36
C GLU A 577 38.55 -16.57 -9.58
N LYS A 578 38.83 -17.83 -9.93
CA LYS A 578 38.35 -18.99 -9.17
C LYS A 578 38.81 -18.98 -7.73
N SER A 579 40.09 -18.67 -7.48
CA SER A 579 40.61 -18.57 -6.11
C SER A 579 39.95 -17.44 -5.33
N GLU A 580 39.72 -16.28 -5.95
CA GLU A 580 39.01 -15.16 -5.32
C GLU A 580 37.55 -15.52 -4.99
N ILE A 581 36.83 -16.13 -5.94
CA ILE A 581 35.45 -16.61 -5.76
C ILE A 581 35.42 -17.64 -4.63
N HIS A 582 36.37 -18.57 -4.58
CA HIS A 582 36.46 -19.58 -3.54
C HIS A 582 36.63 -18.98 -2.15
N LEU A 583 37.60 -18.07 -1.98
CA LEU A 583 37.85 -17.38 -0.71
C LEU A 583 36.67 -16.51 -0.28
N PHE A 584 35.99 -15.87 -1.24
CA PHE A 584 34.79 -15.10 -0.96
C PHE A 584 33.63 -16.00 -0.51
N LEU A 585 33.36 -17.08 -1.23
CA LEU A 585 32.34 -18.07 -0.87
C LEU A 585 32.61 -18.67 0.50
N GLN A 586 33.84 -19.09 0.78
CA GLN A 586 34.21 -19.67 2.07
C GLN A 586 33.93 -18.70 3.22
N ARG A 587 34.23 -17.40 3.04
CA ARG A 587 33.97 -16.35 4.03
C ARG A 587 32.48 -16.12 4.26
N CYS A 588 31.69 -16.05 3.19
CA CYS A 588 30.24 -15.85 3.28
C CYS A 588 29.53 -17.08 3.88
N LEU A 589 29.90 -18.29 3.43
CA LEU A 589 29.31 -19.55 3.87
C LEU A 589 29.78 -19.96 5.27
N ALA A 590 30.92 -19.45 5.75
CA ALA A 590 31.35 -19.64 7.14
C ALA A 590 30.32 -19.15 8.18
N ARG A 591 29.39 -18.28 7.76
CA ARG A 591 28.28 -17.78 8.59
C ARG A 591 27.13 -18.78 8.74
N LEU A 592 27.01 -19.72 7.82
CA LEU A 592 26.00 -20.78 7.86
C LEU A 592 26.46 -21.92 8.77
N ARG A 593 25.50 -22.64 9.39
CA ARG A 593 25.78 -23.86 10.15
C ARG A 593 26.28 -24.97 9.24
N GLY A 594 26.99 -25.96 9.81
CA GLY A 594 27.63 -27.03 9.05
C GLY A 594 26.69 -27.79 8.11
N SER A 595 25.47 -28.12 8.56
CA SER A 595 24.42 -28.76 7.77
C SER A 595 23.93 -27.88 6.62
N ASP A 596 23.74 -26.58 6.87
CA ASP A 596 23.22 -25.62 5.91
C ASP A 596 24.21 -25.36 4.75
N ARG A 597 25.52 -25.51 5.01
CA ARG A 597 26.56 -25.43 3.96
C ARG A 597 26.50 -26.60 2.98
N GLN A 598 25.94 -27.73 3.39
CA GLN A 598 25.83 -28.93 2.58
C GLN A 598 24.51 -29.02 1.80
N LEU A 599 23.68 -27.97 1.84
CA LEU A 599 22.43 -27.92 1.08
C LEU A 599 22.70 -28.10 -0.42
N PRO A 600 21.89 -28.90 -1.14
CA PRO A 600 22.07 -29.12 -2.58
C PRO A 600 22.12 -27.80 -3.38
N GLN A 601 21.26 -26.83 -3.06
CA GLN A 601 21.25 -25.53 -3.70
C GLN A 601 22.55 -24.74 -3.46
N VAL A 602 23.16 -24.82 -2.27
CA VAL A 602 24.41 -24.13 -1.93
C VAL A 602 25.58 -24.73 -2.70
N LEU A 603 25.66 -26.07 -2.72
CA LEU A 603 26.72 -26.79 -3.45
C LEU A 603 26.63 -26.53 -4.95
N HIS A 604 25.42 -26.63 -5.52
CA HIS A 604 25.19 -26.40 -6.93
C HIS A 604 25.50 -24.95 -7.35
N MET A 605 25.02 -23.97 -6.59
CA MET A 605 25.33 -22.56 -6.84
C MET A 605 26.84 -22.29 -6.75
N SER A 606 27.52 -22.90 -5.76
CA SER A 606 28.97 -22.76 -5.63
C SER A 606 29.69 -23.29 -6.86
N GLU A 607 29.32 -24.46 -7.39
CA GLU A 607 29.90 -25.03 -8.63
C GLU A 607 29.66 -24.11 -9.85
N LEU A 608 28.47 -23.53 -9.99
CA LEU A 608 28.16 -22.57 -11.05
C LEU A 608 29.03 -21.31 -10.94
N LEU A 609 29.15 -20.75 -9.74
CA LEU A 609 29.93 -19.53 -9.49
C LEU A 609 31.42 -19.73 -9.78
N HIS A 610 32.00 -20.90 -9.45
CA HIS A 610 33.38 -21.23 -9.81
C HIS A 610 33.62 -21.32 -11.33
N ARG A 611 32.57 -21.40 -12.16
CA ARG A 611 32.67 -21.34 -13.63
C ARG A 611 32.32 -19.96 -14.20
N GLY A 612 31.96 -19.00 -13.33
CA GLY A 612 31.51 -17.66 -13.71
C GLY A 612 30.05 -17.59 -14.14
N LEU A 613 29.24 -18.59 -13.80
CA LEU A 613 27.79 -18.64 -14.03
C LEU A 613 27.05 -18.34 -12.72
N GLY A 614 25.96 -17.58 -12.80
CA GLY A 614 25.10 -17.29 -11.65
C GLY A 614 23.62 -17.44 -11.99
N VAL A 615 22.80 -17.70 -10.97
CA VAL A 615 21.34 -17.76 -11.09
C VAL A 615 20.71 -16.83 -10.05
N HIS A 616 19.72 -16.04 -10.46
CA HIS A 616 19.01 -15.09 -9.61
C HIS A 616 17.50 -15.11 -9.84
N HIS A 617 16.75 -15.63 -8.87
CA HIS A 617 15.30 -15.54 -8.86
C HIS A 617 14.75 -15.71 -7.45
N SER A 618 13.45 -15.53 -7.30
CA SER A 618 12.72 -15.66 -6.04
C SER A 618 12.68 -17.09 -5.45
N GLY A 619 13.39 -18.08 -6.01
CA GLY A 619 13.52 -19.43 -5.44
C GLY A 619 14.85 -19.66 -4.71
N ILE A 620 15.86 -18.83 -5.00
CA ILE A 620 17.19 -18.93 -4.42
C ILE A 620 17.19 -18.35 -2.99
N LEU A 621 17.93 -19.01 -2.09
CA LEU A 621 18.14 -18.58 -0.71
C LEU A 621 18.63 -17.11 -0.64
N PRO A 622 18.13 -16.28 0.30
CA PRO A 622 18.52 -14.87 0.41
C PRO A 622 20.03 -14.63 0.41
N ILE A 623 20.77 -15.37 1.25
CA ILE A 623 22.24 -15.24 1.34
C ILE A 623 22.94 -15.58 0.01
N LEU A 624 22.47 -16.58 -0.74
CA LEU A 624 23.05 -16.96 -2.03
C LEU A 624 22.77 -15.90 -3.09
N LYS A 625 21.58 -15.29 -3.09
CA LYS A 625 21.27 -14.18 -4.02
C LYS A 625 22.22 -13.01 -3.80
N GLU A 626 22.45 -12.63 -2.54
CA GLU A 626 23.38 -11.54 -2.20
C GLU A 626 24.82 -11.88 -2.62
N ILE A 627 25.27 -13.13 -2.46
CA ILE A 627 26.58 -13.59 -2.98
C ILE A 627 26.66 -13.42 -4.49
N VAL A 628 25.65 -13.89 -5.23
CA VAL A 628 25.60 -13.81 -6.70
C VAL A 628 25.64 -12.34 -7.15
N GLU A 629 24.85 -11.49 -6.51
CA GLU A 629 24.82 -10.05 -6.75
C GLU A 629 26.20 -9.41 -6.50
N MET A 630 26.82 -9.65 -5.34
CA MET A 630 28.13 -9.10 -5.02
C MET A 630 29.22 -9.58 -6.00
N LEU A 631 29.24 -10.86 -6.36
CA LEU A 631 30.19 -11.40 -7.34
C LEU A 631 29.93 -10.87 -8.76
N PHE A 632 28.67 -10.62 -9.13
CA PHE A 632 28.32 -10.00 -10.40
C PHE A 632 28.76 -8.53 -10.47
N SER A 633 28.57 -7.76 -9.38
CA SER A 633 29.03 -6.37 -9.30
C SER A 633 30.56 -6.24 -9.40
N ARG A 634 31.30 -7.24 -8.90
CA ARG A 634 32.77 -7.35 -9.04
C ARG A 634 33.23 -7.84 -10.41
N GLY A 635 32.29 -8.22 -11.28
CA GLY A 635 32.58 -8.76 -12.60
C GLY A 635 33.15 -10.19 -12.59
N LEU A 636 33.03 -10.93 -11.49
CA LEU A 636 33.47 -12.33 -11.36
C LEU A 636 32.44 -13.29 -11.99
N VAL A 637 31.14 -12.99 -11.84
CA VAL A 637 30.08 -13.67 -12.59
C VAL A 637 29.96 -13.03 -13.96
N LYS A 638 30.21 -13.82 -15.01
CA LYS A 638 30.21 -13.35 -16.41
C LYS A 638 28.86 -13.57 -17.09
N VAL A 639 28.09 -14.57 -16.67
CA VAL A 639 26.74 -14.88 -17.19
C VAL A 639 25.80 -15.04 -16.00
N LEU A 640 24.74 -14.23 -15.97
CA LEU A 640 23.72 -14.29 -14.93
C LEU A 640 22.37 -14.65 -15.55
N PHE A 641 21.78 -15.78 -15.16
CA PHE A 641 20.39 -16.12 -15.48
C PHE A 641 19.48 -15.53 -14.43
N ALA A 642 18.56 -14.65 -14.82
CA ALA A 642 17.75 -13.89 -13.89
C ALA A 642 16.27 -13.81 -14.29
N THR A 643 15.39 -13.76 -13.29
CA THR A 643 13.99 -13.35 -13.50
C THR A 643 13.86 -11.82 -13.50
N GLU A 644 12.70 -11.31 -13.91
CA GLU A 644 12.34 -9.88 -13.91
C GLU A 644 12.66 -9.16 -12.60
N THR A 645 12.53 -9.85 -11.47
CA THR A 645 12.86 -9.33 -10.12
C THR A 645 14.28 -8.76 -10.00
N PHE A 646 15.23 -9.21 -10.82
CA PHE A 646 16.59 -8.65 -10.83
C PHE A 646 16.64 -7.26 -11.49
N ALA A 647 15.90 -7.06 -12.58
CA ALA A 647 15.80 -5.75 -13.25
C ALA A 647 15.12 -4.71 -12.36
N MET A 648 14.30 -5.17 -11.44
CA MET A 648 13.56 -4.39 -10.46
C MET A 648 14.35 -4.12 -9.17
N GLY A 649 15.13 -5.09 -8.69
CA GLY A 649 15.57 -5.12 -7.29
C GLY A 649 16.94 -4.55 -6.97
N VAL A 650 17.82 -4.33 -7.95
CA VAL A 650 19.25 -4.05 -7.68
C VAL A 650 19.87 -3.17 -8.77
N ASN A 651 20.74 -2.22 -8.39
CA ASN A 651 21.47 -1.39 -9.36
C ASN A 651 22.74 -2.08 -9.91
N MET A 652 22.56 -3.08 -10.77
CA MET A 652 23.68 -3.84 -11.36
C MET A 652 23.65 -3.82 -12.89
N PRO A 653 24.38 -2.88 -13.54
CA PRO A 653 24.44 -2.82 -14.99
C PRO A 653 25.36 -3.92 -15.56
N ALA A 654 24.93 -4.50 -16.67
CA ALA A 654 25.65 -5.50 -17.46
C ALA A 654 26.11 -4.87 -18.78
N ARG A 655 27.10 -5.46 -19.47
CA ARG A 655 27.44 -4.99 -20.83
C ARG A 655 26.37 -5.39 -21.84
N THR A 656 25.85 -6.62 -21.70
CA THR A 656 24.84 -7.19 -22.59
C THR A 656 23.63 -7.68 -21.80
N VAL A 657 22.43 -7.46 -22.33
CA VAL A 657 21.18 -8.07 -21.85
C VAL A 657 20.59 -8.98 -22.92
N VAL A 658 20.16 -10.17 -22.53
CA VAL A 658 19.58 -11.18 -23.41
C VAL A 658 18.17 -11.51 -22.92
N PHE A 659 17.19 -11.52 -23.83
CA PHE A 659 15.83 -11.98 -23.57
C PHE A 659 15.65 -13.41 -24.09
N ASP A 660 15.33 -14.34 -23.20
CA ASP A 660 15.04 -15.74 -23.57
C ASP A 660 13.73 -15.87 -24.37
N SER A 661 12.76 -15.02 -24.06
CA SER A 661 11.42 -14.98 -24.64
C SER A 661 10.92 -13.53 -24.72
N THR A 662 9.95 -13.25 -25.58
CA THR A 662 9.19 -11.98 -25.61
C THR A 662 7.83 -12.08 -24.92
N ARG A 663 7.50 -13.28 -24.41
CA ARG A 663 6.23 -13.59 -23.74
C ARG A 663 6.46 -14.09 -22.33
N LYS A 664 5.61 -13.66 -21.40
CA LYS A 664 5.57 -14.10 -20.01
C LYS A 664 4.17 -14.52 -19.57
N HIS A 665 4.10 -15.30 -18.50
CA HIS A 665 2.84 -15.64 -17.84
C HIS A 665 2.63 -14.66 -16.68
N ASP A 666 1.51 -13.96 -16.65
CA ASP A 666 1.19 -12.97 -15.60
C ASP A 666 0.41 -13.56 -14.42
N GLY A 667 0.22 -14.88 -14.39
CA GLY A 667 -0.60 -15.58 -13.40
C GLY A 667 -1.94 -16.03 -13.97
N SER A 668 -2.45 -15.34 -14.99
CA SER A 668 -3.71 -15.63 -15.66
C SER A 668 -3.52 -16.12 -17.09
N THR A 669 -2.68 -15.43 -17.87
CA THR A 669 -2.52 -15.68 -19.30
C THR A 669 -1.06 -15.50 -19.74
N PHE A 670 -0.72 -16.10 -20.88
CA PHE A 670 0.55 -15.83 -21.54
C PHE A 670 0.41 -14.61 -22.46
N ARG A 671 1.09 -13.52 -22.11
CA ARG A 671 1.06 -12.24 -22.86
C ARG A 671 2.45 -11.78 -23.27
N ASP A 672 2.51 -10.88 -24.25
CA ASP A 672 3.76 -10.20 -24.62
C ASP A 672 4.19 -9.21 -23.52
N LEU A 673 5.50 -8.91 -23.49
CA LEU A 673 6.06 -7.93 -22.57
C LEU A 673 5.54 -6.52 -22.87
N LEU A 674 5.21 -5.79 -21.80
CA LEU A 674 4.84 -4.39 -21.92
C LEU A 674 6.09 -3.53 -22.22
N PRO A 675 5.93 -2.37 -22.90
CA PRO A 675 7.06 -1.50 -23.19
C PRO A 675 7.83 -1.04 -21.95
N GLY A 676 7.13 -0.78 -20.84
CA GLY A 676 7.76 -0.42 -19.55
C GLY A 676 8.63 -1.53 -18.97
N GLU A 677 8.11 -2.76 -18.94
CA GLU A 677 8.83 -3.96 -18.48
C GLU A 677 10.10 -4.20 -19.34
N TYR A 678 9.95 -4.06 -20.65
CA TYR A 678 11.04 -4.19 -21.61
C TYR A 678 12.13 -3.14 -21.39
N VAL A 679 11.77 -1.85 -21.30
CA VAL A 679 12.71 -0.75 -21.09
C VAL A 679 13.44 -0.89 -19.76
N GLN A 680 12.79 -1.36 -18.70
CA GLN A 680 13.42 -1.59 -17.40
C GLN A 680 14.48 -2.69 -17.47
N MET A 681 14.18 -3.82 -18.11
CA MET A 681 15.11 -4.93 -18.29
C MET A 681 16.25 -4.58 -19.26
N ALA A 682 15.92 -4.05 -20.43
CA ALA A 682 16.89 -3.62 -21.44
C ALA A 682 17.80 -2.49 -20.94
N GLY A 683 17.26 -1.62 -20.08
CA GLY A 683 17.97 -0.53 -19.41
C GLY A 683 19.10 -0.98 -18.49
N ARG A 684 19.25 -2.28 -18.21
CA ARG A 684 20.41 -2.84 -17.51
C ARG A 684 21.63 -3.04 -18.42
N ALA A 685 21.50 -2.94 -19.75
CA ALA A 685 22.62 -3.07 -20.68
C ALA A 685 23.44 -1.77 -20.81
N GLY A 686 24.76 -1.87 -20.86
CA GLY A 686 25.69 -0.74 -20.94
C GLY A 686 26.00 -0.13 -19.57
N ARG A 687 27.27 -0.16 -19.17
CA ARG A 687 27.77 0.40 -17.91
C ARG A 687 28.33 1.81 -18.14
N ARG A 688 27.79 2.79 -17.40
CA ARG A 688 28.21 4.20 -17.48
C ARG A 688 29.72 4.29 -17.19
N GLY A 689 30.45 4.97 -18.08
CA GLY A 689 31.91 5.16 -17.97
C GLY A 689 32.78 3.98 -18.43
N LEU A 690 32.20 2.79 -18.69
CA LEU A 690 32.96 1.61 -19.15
C LEU A 690 32.60 1.21 -20.59
N ASP A 691 31.31 1.25 -20.94
CA ASP A 691 30.82 0.78 -22.24
C ASP A 691 30.31 1.97 -23.08
N PRO A 692 30.68 2.10 -24.37
CA PRO A 692 30.18 3.17 -25.24
C PRO A 692 28.72 2.97 -25.66
N THR A 693 28.31 1.72 -25.88
CA THR A 693 26.94 1.31 -26.21
C THR A 693 26.59 0.05 -25.41
N GLY A 694 25.32 -0.10 -25.03
CA GLY A 694 24.79 -1.32 -24.42
C GLY A 694 24.17 -2.25 -25.46
N THR A 695 24.42 -3.56 -25.37
CA THR A 695 23.90 -4.54 -26.33
C THR A 695 22.68 -5.27 -25.77
N VAL A 696 21.58 -5.32 -26.51
CA VAL A 696 20.36 -6.06 -26.17
C VAL A 696 20.09 -7.12 -27.23
N ILE A 697 19.86 -8.37 -26.83
CA ILE A 697 19.69 -9.50 -27.75
C ILE A 697 18.39 -10.24 -27.44
N LEU A 698 17.57 -10.50 -28.46
CA LEU A 698 16.37 -11.33 -28.37
C LEU A 698 16.64 -12.71 -28.97
N LEU A 699 16.50 -13.77 -28.17
CA LEU A 699 16.69 -15.14 -28.63
C LEU A 699 15.50 -15.61 -29.44
N CYS A 700 15.74 -15.87 -30.72
CA CYS A 700 14.75 -16.47 -31.59
C CYS A 700 14.92 -18.00 -31.52
N LYS A 701 14.39 -18.65 -30.49
CA LYS A 701 14.37 -20.14 -30.40
C LYS A 701 13.38 -20.78 -31.39
N GLY A 702 12.13 -20.29 -31.40
CA GLY A 702 11.00 -20.84 -32.18
C GLY A 702 10.83 -20.23 -33.57
N ARG A 703 9.78 -19.44 -33.82
CA ARG A 703 9.72 -18.54 -34.99
C ARG A 703 10.32 -17.18 -34.63
N VAL A 704 10.62 -16.33 -35.62
CA VAL A 704 10.93 -14.92 -35.33
C VAL A 704 9.62 -14.26 -34.88
N PRO A 705 9.60 -13.51 -33.75
CA PRO A 705 8.40 -12.78 -33.32
C PRO A 705 7.91 -11.82 -34.40
N GLU A 706 6.62 -11.52 -34.43
CA GLU A 706 6.09 -10.61 -35.46
C GLU A 706 6.67 -9.20 -35.32
N MET A 707 6.93 -8.55 -36.46
CA MET A 707 7.48 -7.19 -36.47
C MET A 707 6.58 -6.19 -35.74
N ALA A 708 5.26 -6.33 -35.84
CA ALA A 708 4.31 -5.45 -35.16
C ALA A 708 4.44 -5.54 -33.63
N ASP A 709 4.59 -6.75 -33.09
CA ASP A 709 4.75 -6.98 -31.65
C ASP A 709 6.10 -6.48 -31.16
N LEU A 710 7.18 -6.71 -31.92
CA LEU A 710 8.51 -6.17 -31.61
C LEU A 710 8.51 -4.64 -31.61
N HIS A 711 7.88 -4.02 -32.61
CA HIS A 711 7.77 -2.57 -32.69
C HIS A 711 6.94 -2.01 -31.52
N ARG A 712 5.83 -2.67 -31.15
CA ARG A 712 5.01 -2.28 -29.98
C ARG A 712 5.81 -2.39 -28.69
N MET A 713 6.56 -3.47 -28.48
CA MET A 713 7.35 -3.70 -27.27
C MET A 713 8.53 -2.73 -27.13
N MET A 714 9.25 -2.45 -28.23
CA MET A 714 10.49 -1.67 -28.20
C MET A 714 10.27 -0.16 -28.34
N MET A 715 9.34 0.26 -29.20
CA MET A 715 9.06 1.68 -29.50
C MET A 715 7.73 2.15 -28.92
N GLY A 716 6.99 1.27 -28.24
CA GLY A 716 5.74 1.63 -27.59
C GLY A 716 5.95 2.61 -26.44
N LYS A 717 4.90 3.38 -26.14
CA LYS A 717 4.91 4.25 -24.96
C LYS A 717 4.86 3.38 -23.69
N PRO A 718 5.71 3.65 -22.68
CA PRO A 718 5.58 3.02 -21.37
C PRO A 718 4.17 3.19 -20.79
N SER A 719 3.77 2.30 -19.89
CA SER A 719 2.51 2.42 -19.16
C SER A 719 2.47 3.75 -18.39
N GLN A 720 1.30 4.38 -18.42
CA GLN A 720 1.02 5.54 -17.56
C GLN A 720 0.97 5.10 -16.10
N LEU A 721 1.27 6.04 -15.21
CA LEU A 721 0.98 5.86 -13.79
C LEU A 721 -0.54 5.83 -13.61
N GLN A 722 -1.06 4.76 -13.02
CA GLN A 722 -2.46 4.54 -12.74
C GLN A 722 -2.61 4.23 -11.25
N SER A 723 -3.60 4.86 -10.63
CA SER A 723 -3.98 4.59 -9.24
C SER A 723 -4.28 3.11 -9.05
N GLN A 724 -3.68 2.51 -8.04
CA GLN A 724 -4.04 1.18 -7.55
C GLN A 724 -4.76 1.26 -6.21
N PHE A 725 -5.15 2.48 -5.79
CA PHE A 725 -5.91 2.72 -4.58
C PHE A 725 -7.13 1.80 -4.49
N ARG A 726 -7.21 1.07 -3.39
CA ARG A 726 -8.35 0.22 -3.01
C ARG A 726 -8.53 0.32 -1.51
N LEU A 727 -9.76 0.16 -1.07
CA LEU A 727 -10.06 0.18 0.35
C LEU A 727 -9.51 -1.11 1.00
N THR A 728 -8.60 -0.96 1.96
CA THR A 728 -8.16 -2.08 2.81
C THR A 728 -8.84 -1.96 4.17
N TYR A 729 -9.10 -3.10 4.83
CA TYR A 729 -9.66 -3.07 6.18
C TYR A 729 -8.73 -2.34 7.14
N THR A 730 -7.41 -2.52 7.02
CA THR A 730 -6.41 -1.83 7.86
C THR A 730 -6.55 -0.32 7.75
N MET A 731 -6.67 0.20 6.53
CA MET A 731 -6.82 1.64 6.29
C MET A 731 -8.11 2.16 6.92
N ILE A 732 -9.26 1.52 6.62
CA ILE A 732 -10.57 1.92 7.17
C ILE A 732 -10.51 1.94 8.70
N LEU A 733 -10.01 0.87 9.29
CA LEU A 733 -9.93 0.68 10.74
C LEU A 733 -9.00 1.66 11.44
N ASN A 734 -7.87 2.01 10.82
CA ASN A 734 -6.95 3.00 11.37
C ASN A 734 -7.49 4.42 11.31
N LEU A 735 -8.27 4.76 10.27
CA LEU A 735 -8.90 6.06 10.11
C LEU A 735 -10.13 6.22 11.00
N LEU A 736 -11.01 5.21 11.07
CA LEU A 736 -12.19 5.22 11.96
C LEU A 736 -11.83 5.34 13.45
N ARG A 737 -10.58 5.10 13.82
CA ARG A 737 -10.07 5.33 15.19
C ARG A 737 -9.94 6.82 15.53
N VAL A 738 -9.78 7.67 14.52
CA VAL A 738 -9.48 9.09 14.64
C VAL A 738 -10.62 9.88 14.01
N ASP A 739 -11.50 10.43 14.85
CA ASP A 739 -12.73 11.07 14.38
C ASP A 739 -12.48 12.27 13.43
N ALA A 740 -11.39 13.02 13.67
CA ALA A 740 -11.03 14.15 12.83
C ALA A 740 -10.51 13.75 11.43
N LEU A 741 -10.17 12.47 11.18
CA LEU A 741 -9.67 11.97 9.90
C LEU A 741 -10.66 10.99 9.27
N ARG A 742 -11.51 11.50 8.38
CA ARG A 742 -12.54 10.70 7.71
C ARG A 742 -11.97 9.87 6.57
N VAL A 743 -12.49 8.65 6.39
CA VAL A 743 -12.12 7.77 5.26
C VAL A 743 -12.49 8.42 3.93
N GLU A 744 -13.60 9.14 3.91
CA GLU A 744 -14.06 9.93 2.77
C GLU A 744 -13.01 10.95 2.35
N ASP A 745 -12.36 11.65 3.30
CA ASP A 745 -11.34 12.64 2.97
C ASP A 745 -10.08 12.01 2.36
N MET A 746 -9.75 10.78 2.76
CA MET A 746 -8.69 10.01 2.12
C MET A 746 -9.08 9.57 0.70
N MET A 747 -10.31 9.08 0.50
CA MET A 747 -10.83 8.71 -0.83
C MET A 747 -10.85 9.92 -1.78
N LYS A 748 -11.30 11.09 -1.32
CA LYS A 748 -11.31 12.35 -2.10
C LYS A 748 -9.93 12.75 -2.62
N ARG A 749 -8.88 12.37 -1.89
CA ARG A 749 -7.49 12.74 -2.14
C ARG A 749 -6.71 11.65 -2.87
N SER A 750 -7.31 10.48 -3.09
CA SER A 750 -6.74 9.40 -3.90
C SER A 750 -6.43 9.87 -5.33
N PHE A 751 -5.43 9.23 -5.96
CA PHE A 751 -5.09 9.54 -7.34
C PHE A 751 -6.19 9.10 -8.33
N SER A 752 -7.00 8.09 -7.98
CA SER A 752 -8.14 7.65 -8.79
C SER A 752 -9.21 8.72 -9.00
N GLU A 753 -9.46 9.56 -8.00
CA GLU A 753 -10.49 10.61 -8.04
C GLU A 753 -9.97 11.91 -8.66
N PHE A 754 -8.66 11.99 -8.91
CA PHE A 754 -8.00 13.20 -9.36
C PHE A 754 -8.56 13.75 -10.69
N PRO A 755 -8.80 12.94 -11.74
CA PRO A 755 -9.35 13.46 -13.00
C PRO A 755 -10.73 14.10 -12.84
N SER A 756 -11.59 13.52 -11.99
CA SER A 756 -12.94 14.03 -11.71
C SER A 756 -12.88 15.37 -10.95
N ARG A 757 -11.92 15.48 -10.03
CA ARG A 757 -11.78 16.65 -9.14
C ARG A 757 -10.93 17.78 -9.70
N LYS A 758 -10.19 17.54 -10.78
CA LYS A 758 -9.39 18.58 -11.44
C LYS A 758 -10.22 19.83 -11.75
N ASP A 759 -11.49 19.62 -12.08
CA ASP A 759 -12.46 20.62 -12.49
C ASP A 759 -13.37 21.12 -11.34
N SER A 760 -13.10 20.77 -10.08
CA SER A 760 -13.95 21.17 -8.93
C SER A 760 -14.16 22.69 -8.84
N LYS A 761 -13.08 23.47 -9.00
CA LYS A 761 -13.15 24.94 -9.03
C LYS A 761 -13.99 25.46 -10.20
N ALA A 762 -13.93 24.80 -11.35
CA ALA A 762 -14.75 25.16 -12.51
C ALA A 762 -16.23 24.81 -12.27
N HIS A 763 -16.51 23.68 -11.63
CA HIS A 763 -17.86 23.31 -11.20
C HIS A 763 -18.42 24.30 -10.17
N GLU A 764 -17.63 24.74 -9.18
CA GLU A 764 -18.03 25.75 -8.19
C GLU A 764 -18.37 27.09 -8.87
N GLN A 765 -17.55 27.54 -9.82
CA GLN A 765 -17.81 28.77 -10.59
C GLN A 765 -19.08 28.64 -11.44
N THR A 766 -19.24 27.51 -12.14
CA THR A 766 -20.44 27.23 -12.95
C THR A 766 -21.69 27.18 -12.07
N LEU A 767 -21.60 26.56 -10.89
CA LEU A 767 -22.69 26.49 -9.93
C LEU A 767 -23.05 27.89 -9.41
N ALA A 768 -22.08 28.74 -9.12
CA ALA A 768 -22.32 30.14 -8.74
C ALA A 768 -23.01 30.93 -9.88
N GLU A 769 -22.58 30.74 -11.13
CA GLU A 769 -23.21 31.36 -12.31
C GLU A 769 -24.65 30.87 -12.51
N LEU A 770 -24.88 29.56 -12.45
CA LEU A 770 -26.21 28.96 -12.58
C LEU A 770 -27.14 29.38 -11.44
N THR A 771 -26.63 29.50 -10.21
CA THR A 771 -27.39 30.01 -9.06
C THR A 771 -27.85 31.45 -9.31
N LYS A 772 -26.96 32.30 -9.85
CA LYS A 772 -27.29 33.68 -10.22
C LYS A 772 -28.33 33.72 -11.35
N ARG A 773 -28.18 32.86 -12.37
CA ARG A 773 -29.13 32.76 -13.49
C ARG A 773 -30.51 32.29 -13.03
N LEU A 774 -30.57 31.30 -12.13
CA LEU A 774 -31.81 30.80 -11.55
C LEU A 774 -32.55 31.88 -10.76
N GLY A 775 -31.82 32.71 -10.00
CA GLY A 775 -32.39 33.84 -9.27
C GLY A 775 -32.89 34.98 -10.16
N ALA A 776 -32.40 35.09 -11.40
CA ALA A 776 -32.84 36.09 -12.37
C ALA A 776 -34.07 35.67 -13.19
N LEU A 777 -34.44 34.38 -13.17
CA LEU A 777 -35.61 33.87 -13.90
C LEU A 777 -36.90 34.15 -13.11
N GLU A 778 -37.92 34.64 -13.81
CA GLU A 778 -39.27 34.79 -13.26
C GLU A 778 -39.87 33.43 -12.90
N GLU A 779 -40.65 33.38 -11.81
CA GLU A 779 -41.36 32.17 -11.42
C GLU A 779 -42.49 31.84 -12.43
N PRO A 780 -42.65 30.56 -12.81
CA PRO A 780 -43.71 30.14 -13.72
C PRO A 780 -45.08 30.28 -13.04
N ASP A 781 -46.06 30.79 -13.77
CA ASP A 781 -47.45 30.90 -13.29
C ASP A 781 -48.13 29.52 -13.31
N VAL A 782 -48.34 28.95 -12.12
CA VAL A 782 -48.99 27.65 -11.89
C VAL A 782 -50.44 27.79 -11.41
N THR A 783 -51.07 28.94 -11.63
CA THR A 783 -52.45 29.17 -11.16
C THR A 783 -53.52 28.68 -12.15
N GLY A 784 -54.70 28.34 -11.61
CA GLY A 784 -55.89 28.00 -12.41
C GLY A 784 -55.74 26.69 -13.20
N GLN A 785 -55.77 26.77 -14.53
CA GLN A 785 -55.66 25.61 -15.42
C GLN A 785 -54.23 25.08 -15.58
N LEU A 786 -53.22 25.70 -14.93
CA LEU A 786 -51.80 25.32 -15.03
C LEU A 786 -51.25 24.64 -13.76
N VAL A 787 -52.13 24.23 -12.83
CA VAL A 787 -51.73 23.64 -11.54
C VAL A 787 -50.97 22.32 -11.74
N ASP A 788 -51.33 21.54 -12.74
CA ASP A 788 -50.73 20.25 -13.10
C ASP A 788 -49.49 20.39 -14.01
N LEU A 789 -49.05 21.61 -14.33
CA LEU A 789 -47.89 21.86 -15.20
C LEU A 789 -46.57 21.23 -14.69
N PRO A 790 -46.22 21.29 -13.39
CA PRO A 790 -45.01 20.62 -12.87
C PRO A 790 -45.08 19.09 -12.98
N GLU A 791 -46.24 18.50 -12.67
CA GLU A 791 -46.47 17.05 -12.78
C GLU A 791 -46.46 16.59 -14.25
N TYR A 792 -47.02 17.39 -15.16
CA TYR A 792 -46.94 17.14 -16.60
C TYR A 792 -45.49 17.13 -17.08
N TYR A 793 -44.67 18.09 -16.64
CA TYR A 793 -43.25 18.16 -16.99
C TYR A 793 -42.48 16.95 -16.47
N SER A 794 -42.64 16.59 -15.19
CA SER A 794 -41.94 15.44 -14.60
C SER A 794 -42.34 14.13 -15.29
N CYS A 795 -43.63 13.92 -15.58
CA CYS A 795 -44.10 12.75 -16.32
C CYS A 795 -43.54 12.70 -17.75
N GLY A 796 -43.42 13.85 -18.43
CA GLY A 796 -42.87 13.94 -19.78
C GLY A 796 -41.38 13.64 -19.86
N GLU A 797 -40.59 14.14 -18.91
CA GLU A 797 -39.16 13.83 -18.79
C GLU A 797 -38.94 12.35 -18.45
N GLU A 798 -39.65 11.83 -17.44
CA GLU A 798 -39.57 10.41 -17.05
C GLU A 798 -39.96 9.48 -18.21
N LEU A 799 -40.98 9.83 -18.99
CA LEU A 799 -41.39 9.08 -20.17
C LEU A 799 -40.26 9.04 -21.23
N THR A 800 -39.57 10.16 -21.42
CA THR A 800 -38.48 10.27 -22.40
C THR A 800 -37.25 9.47 -21.95
N GLU A 801 -36.90 9.55 -20.67
CA GLU A 801 -35.82 8.78 -20.05
C GLU A 801 -36.11 7.27 -20.10
N THR A 802 -37.32 6.86 -19.68
CA THR A 802 -37.75 5.44 -19.69
C THR A 802 -37.78 4.87 -21.11
N ARG A 803 -38.28 5.61 -22.10
CA ARG A 803 -38.25 5.19 -23.52
C ARG A 803 -36.83 5.04 -24.04
N SER A 804 -35.92 5.94 -23.67
CA SER A 804 -34.51 5.87 -24.07
C SER A 804 -33.80 4.67 -23.45
N LEU A 805 -34.11 4.32 -22.19
CA LEU A 805 -33.61 3.13 -21.51
C LEU A 805 -34.07 1.84 -22.22
N ILE A 806 -35.38 1.72 -22.50
CA ILE A 806 -35.93 0.57 -23.23
C ILE A 806 -35.26 0.44 -24.60
N GLN A 807 -35.12 1.54 -25.34
CA GLN A 807 -34.50 1.54 -26.66
C GLN A 807 -33.03 1.09 -26.61
N ARG A 808 -32.26 1.53 -25.60
CA ARG A 808 -30.89 1.06 -25.39
C ARG A 808 -30.83 -0.44 -25.16
N ARG A 809 -31.69 -0.97 -24.29
CA ARG A 809 -31.79 -2.42 -24.01
C ARG A 809 -32.17 -3.23 -25.24
N ILE A 810 -33.07 -2.71 -26.08
CA ILE A 810 -33.41 -3.34 -27.36
C ILE A 810 -32.17 -3.44 -28.26
N MET A 811 -31.38 -2.37 -28.39
CA MET A 811 -30.17 -2.36 -29.23
C MET A 811 -29.03 -3.25 -28.69
N GLU A 812 -28.94 -3.42 -27.37
CA GLU A 812 -27.99 -4.35 -26.73
C GLU A 812 -28.40 -5.82 -26.89
N SER A 813 -29.69 -6.09 -27.08
CA SER A 813 -30.22 -7.44 -27.19
C SER A 813 -29.94 -8.10 -28.55
N VAL A 814 -29.67 -9.41 -28.52
CA VAL A 814 -29.49 -10.21 -29.74
C VAL A 814 -30.75 -10.21 -30.61
N ASN A 815 -31.94 -10.23 -30.00
CA ASN A 815 -33.23 -10.22 -30.72
C ASN A 815 -33.51 -8.86 -31.37
N GLY A 816 -33.16 -7.76 -30.71
CA GLY A 816 -33.24 -6.42 -31.30
C GLY A 816 -32.31 -6.28 -32.50
N LEU A 817 -31.06 -6.73 -32.41
CA LEU A 817 -30.13 -6.74 -33.55
C LEU A 817 -30.63 -7.63 -34.71
N LYS A 818 -31.20 -8.80 -34.42
CA LYS A 818 -31.81 -9.68 -35.43
C LYS A 818 -33.02 -9.04 -36.13
N SER A 819 -33.76 -8.17 -35.44
CA SER A 819 -34.94 -7.50 -36.00
C SER A 819 -34.58 -6.42 -37.04
N LEU A 820 -33.34 -5.92 -37.02
CA LEU A 820 -32.77 -4.98 -38.00
C LEU A 820 -32.32 -5.69 -39.29
N SER A 821 -33.27 -6.28 -40.00
CA SER A 821 -33.07 -6.89 -41.32
C SER A 821 -33.13 -5.85 -42.44
N ALA A 822 -32.50 -6.14 -43.60
CA ALA A 822 -32.61 -5.30 -44.78
C ALA A 822 -34.09 -5.04 -45.15
N GLY A 823 -34.44 -3.78 -45.43
CA GLY A 823 -35.82 -3.35 -45.73
C GLY A 823 -36.70 -3.07 -44.50
N ARG A 824 -36.26 -3.34 -43.27
CA ARG A 824 -36.95 -2.94 -42.04
C ARG A 824 -37.06 -1.42 -41.96
N VAL A 825 -38.26 -0.90 -41.68
CA VAL A 825 -38.47 0.53 -41.45
C VAL A 825 -38.19 0.85 -39.99
N VAL A 826 -37.38 1.88 -39.75
CA VAL A 826 -37.01 2.37 -38.42
C VAL A 826 -37.31 3.86 -38.29
N ILE A 827 -37.70 4.29 -37.10
CA ILE A 827 -37.88 5.71 -36.77
C ILE A 827 -36.53 6.22 -36.26
N VAL A 828 -36.02 7.28 -36.87
CA VAL A 828 -34.70 7.86 -36.57
C VAL A 828 -34.88 9.22 -35.91
N LYS A 829 -34.12 9.48 -34.85
CA LYS A 829 -34.07 10.78 -34.17
C LYS A 829 -32.60 11.19 -34.03
N ASN A 830 -32.15 12.14 -34.85
CA ASN A 830 -30.78 12.66 -34.82
C ASN A 830 -30.78 14.19 -34.89
N GLN A 831 -29.61 14.84 -34.78
CA GLN A 831 -29.49 16.32 -34.78
C GLN A 831 -30.06 17.02 -36.03
N LYS A 832 -30.24 16.31 -37.15
CA LYS A 832 -30.72 16.85 -38.43
C LYS A 832 -32.19 16.51 -38.74
N HIS A 833 -32.68 15.40 -38.21
CA HIS A 833 -34.01 14.86 -38.45
C HIS A 833 -34.72 14.73 -37.10
N HIS A 834 -35.46 15.78 -36.75
CA HIS A 834 -36.40 15.80 -35.64
C HIS A 834 -37.79 15.47 -36.20
N ASN A 835 -38.66 14.81 -35.44
CA ASN A 835 -40.05 14.47 -35.83
C ASN A 835 -40.84 15.71 -36.32
N ALA A 836 -40.63 16.10 -37.57
CA ALA A 836 -41.19 17.27 -38.20
C ALA A 836 -41.56 16.92 -39.65
N LEU A 837 -42.69 17.47 -40.11
CA LEU A 837 -43.17 17.31 -41.48
C LEU A 837 -42.27 18.14 -42.42
N GLY A 838 -41.46 17.48 -43.23
CA GLY A 838 -40.56 18.10 -44.20
C GLY A 838 -40.83 17.61 -45.63
N PRO A 839 -40.22 18.27 -46.64
CA PRO A 839 -40.27 17.78 -48.01
C PRO A 839 -39.67 16.36 -48.08
N CYS A 840 -40.25 15.51 -48.92
CA CYS A 840 -39.79 14.14 -49.11
C CYS A 840 -38.43 14.14 -49.83
N ASP A 841 -37.36 14.01 -49.04
CA ASP A 841 -35.98 13.89 -49.53
C ASP A 841 -35.36 12.55 -49.13
N HIS A 842 -34.28 12.14 -49.81
CA HIS A 842 -33.56 10.91 -49.55
C HIS A 842 -32.11 11.21 -49.17
N THR A 843 -31.65 10.68 -48.04
CA THR A 843 -30.26 10.79 -47.60
C THR A 843 -29.81 9.44 -47.05
N VAL A 844 -28.64 8.97 -47.51
CA VAL A 844 -28.00 7.78 -46.94
C VAL A 844 -27.07 8.22 -45.82
N ALA A 845 -27.38 7.82 -44.59
CA ALA A 845 -26.59 8.12 -43.41
C ALA A 845 -26.20 6.82 -42.69
N LYS A 846 -24.97 6.78 -42.15
CA LYS A 846 -24.54 5.71 -41.26
C LYS A 846 -25.08 6.01 -39.86
N LEU A 847 -26.02 5.22 -39.39
CA LEU A 847 -26.66 5.38 -38.08
C LEU A 847 -25.86 4.65 -37.00
N GLN A 848 -25.76 5.25 -35.82
CA GLN A 848 -25.36 4.60 -34.59
C GLN A 848 -26.60 4.01 -33.89
N PRO A 849 -26.46 3.02 -33.00
CA PRO A 849 -27.59 2.46 -32.25
C PRO A 849 -28.43 3.51 -31.50
N GLY A 850 -27.80 4.59 -31.02
CA GLY A 850 -28.47 5.70 -30.34
C GLY A 850 -29.30 6.61 -31.25
N ASP A 851 -29.14 6.54 -32.58
CA ASP A 851 -29.91 7.35 -33.53
C ASP A 851 -31.29 6.73 -33.83
N VAL A 852 -31.50 5.45 -33.49
CA VAL A 852 -32.76 4.73 -33.71
C VAL A 852 -33.69 4.99 -32.55
N ALA A 853 -34.83 5.64 -32.81
CA ALA A 853 -35.85 5.95 -31.81
C ALA A 853 -36.85 4.80 -31.60
N ALA A 854 -37.19 4.04 -32.65
CA ALA A 854 -38.02 2.84 -32.57
C ALA A 854 -37.87 1.93 -33.79
N ILE A 855 -38.11 0.63 -33.63
CA ILE A 855 -38.17 -0.35 -34.73
C ILE A 855 -39.63 -0.64 -35.07
N THR A 856 -39.99 -0.56 -36.35
CA THR A 856 -41.38 -0.80 -36.78
C THR A 856 -41.63 -2.27 -37.16
N THR A 857 -42.89 -2.68 -37.09
CA THR A 857 -43.33 -4.01 -37.56
C THR A 857 -43.20 -4.16 -39.10
N LYS A 858 -43.05 -3.06 -39.85
CA LYS A 858 -43.06 -3.06 -41.32
C LYS A 858 -41.69 -3.37 -41.93
N VAL A 859 -41.69 -4.29 -42.90
CA VAL A 859 -40.54 -4.61 -43.75
C VAL A 859 -40.92 -4.35 -45.19
N LEU A 860 -40.20 -3.44 -45.83
CA LEU A 860 -40.32 -3.16 -47.25
C LEU A 860 -39.47 -4.15 -48.05
N ARG A 861 -40.02 -4.71 -49.13
CA ARG A 861 -39.28 -5.57 -50.06
C ARG A 861 -38.44 -4.71 -50.98
N LEU A 862 -37.22 -4.37 -50.53
CA LEU A 862 -36.29 -3.51 -51.25
C LEU A 862 -34.96 -4.24 -51.50
N ASN A 863 -34.29 -3.90 -52.61
CA ASN A 863 -32.94 -4.39 -52.88
C ASN A 863 -31.92 -3.39 -52.30
N GLY A 864 -31.50 -3.61 -51.05
CA GLY A 864 -30.59 -2.72 -50.33
C GLY A 864 -29.19 -2.62 -50.95
N GLU A 865 -28.69 -3.71 -51.55
CA GLU A 865 -27.37 -3.75 -52.19
C GLU A 865 -27.30 -2.78 -53.36
N LYS A 866 -28.32 -2.77 -54.23
CA LYS A 866 -28.41 -1.83 -55.36
C LYS A 866 -28.47 -0.36 -54.92
N ILE A 867 -29.10 -0.08 -53.77
CA ILE A 867 -29.16 1.29 -53.21
C ILE A 867 -27.78 1.71 -52.68
N LEU A 868 -27.03 0.80 -52.06
CA LEU A 868 -25.67 1.05 -51.57
C LEU A 868 -24.64 1.18 -52.71
N GLU A 869 -24.79 0.39 -53.77
CA GLU A 869 -23.99 0.50 -54.99
C GLU A 869 -24.22 1.83 -55.70
N ASP A 870 -25.49 2.24 -55.86
CA ASP A 870 -25.88 3.54 -56.42
C ASP A 870 -25.30 4.70 -55.60
N PHE A 871 -25.40 4.62 -54.27
CA PHE A 871 -24.78 5.59 -53.37
C PHE A 871 -23.26 5.67 -53.55
N SER A 872 -22.57 4.52 -53.57
CA SER A 872 -21.12 4.43 -53.74
C SER A 872 -20.67 4.99 -55.10
N LYS A 873 -21.43 4.71 -56.17
CA LYS A 873 -21.19 5.26 -57.51
C LYS A 873 -21.33 6.78 -57.53
N ARG A 874 -22.36 7.33 -56.88
CA ARG A 874 -22.65 8.77 -56.83
C ARG A 874 -21.69 9.57 -55.92
N GLN A 875 -20.89 8.91 -55.08
CA GLN A 875 -19.76 9.57 -54.37
C GLN A 875 -18.60 9.93 -55.31
N GLN A 876 -18.54 9.35 -56.51
CA GLN A 876 -17.52 9.69 -57.50
C GLN A 876 -17.86 11.02 -58.20
N PRO A 877 -16.89 11.93 -58.44
CA PRO A 877 -17.14 13.26 -59.02
C PRO A 877 -17.88 13.22 -60.36
N LYS A 878 -17.65 12.17 -61.15
CA LYS A 878 -18.25 11.97 -62.49
C LYS A 878 -19.74 11.65 -62.46
N PHE A 879 -20.22 10.97 -61.41
CA PHE A 879 -21.60 10.47 -61.31
C PHE A 879 -22.43 11.22 -60.25
N LYS A 880 -21.85 12.23 -59.61
CA LYS A 880 -22.48 13.02 -58.53
C LYS A 880 -23.80 13.70 -58.93
N LYS A 881 -23.97 14.01 -60.23
CA LYS A 881 -25.19 14.63 -60.78
C LYS A 881 -26.17 13.63 -61.41
N GLU A 882 -25.88 12.32 -61.40
CA GLU A 882 -26.83 11.31 -61.90
C GLU A 882 -28.07 11.22 -60.98
N PRO A 883 -29.27 11.01 -61.55
CA PRO A 883 -30.48 10.81 -60.75
C PRO A 883 -30.37 9.51 -59.93
N PRO A 884 -31.07 9.42 -58.78
CA PRO A 884 -31.09 8.20 -57.97
C PRO A 884 -31.61 7.02 -58.79
N SER A 885 -31.07 5.83 -58.51
CA SER A 885 -31.49 4.60 -59.18
C SER A 885 -33.00 4.34 -59.03
N ALA A 886 -33.56 3.54 -59.95
CA ALA A 886 -34.96 3.12 -59.86
C ALA A 886 -35.27 2.43 -58.51
N ALA A 887 -34.31 1.66 -57.96
CA ALA A 887 -34.44 1.02 -56.67
C ALA A 887 -34.57 2.03 -55.50
N ALA A 888 -33.79 3.11 -55.51
CA ALA A 888 -33.90 4.19 -54.52
C ALA A 888 -35.20 4.98 -54.67
N THR A 889 -35.64 5.23 -55.91
CA THR A 889 -36.90 5.94 -56.19
C THR A 889 -38.12 5.14 -55.73
N THR A 890 -38.14 3.82 -55.98
CA THR A 890 -39.18 2.92 -55.48
C THR A 890 -39.21 2.86 -53.95
N ALA A 891 -38.05 2.84 -53.29
CA ALA A 891 -37.98 2.87 -51.83
C ALA A 891 -38.62 4.14 -51.24
N VAL A 892 -38.35 5.31 -51.84
CA VAL A 892 -38.95 6.59 -51.42
C VAL A 892 -40.46 6.60 -51.63
N GLN A 893 -40.95 6.06 -52.75
CA GLN A 893 -42.40 5.98 -53.04
C GLN A 893 -43.13 5.04 -52.07
N GLU A 894 -42.55 3.89 -51.74
CA GLU A 894 -43.13 2.96 -50.75
C GLU A 894 -43.14 3.55 -49.33
N LEU A 895 -42.08 4.28 -48.95
CA LEU A 895 -42.05 5.00 -47.68
C LEU A 895 -43.10 6.13 -47.63
N LEU A 896 -43.30 6.86 -48.73
CA LEU A 896 -44.33 7.88 -48.84
C LEU A 896 -45.74 7.28 -48.72
N ARG A 897 -45.98 6.14 -49.38
CA ARG A 897 -47.24 5.41 -49.29
C ARG A 897 -47.51 4.93 -47.86
N LEU A 898 -46.48 4.46 -47.15
CA LEU A 898 -46.59 4.10 -45.73
C LEU A 898 -46.89 5.30 -44.84
N ALA A 899 -46.25 6.45 -45.08
CA ALA A 899 -46.50 7.68 -44.33
C ALA A 899 -47.93 8.20 -44.54
N GLN A 900 -48.46 8.14 -45.77
CA GLN A 900 -49.85 8.50 -46.08
C GLN A 900 -50.87 7.55 -45.45
N ALA A 901 -50.56 6.25 -45.39
CA ALA A 901 -51.43 5.25 -44.77
C ALA A 901 -51.47 5.36 -43.23
N HIS A 902 -50.42 5.90 -42.62
CA HIS A 902 -50.27 6.02 -41.17
C HIS A 902 -49.91 7.44 -40.75
N PRO A 903 -50.88 8.39 -40.76
CA PRO A 903 -50.63 9.79 -40.39
C PRO A 903 -50.22 9.98 -38.92
N ALA A 904 -50.55 9.03 -38.03
CA ALA A 904 -50.11 9.01 -36.63
C ALA A 904 -48.77 8.28 -36.41
N GLY A 905 -48.13 7.77 -37.47
CA GLY A 905 -46.91 6.96 -37.43
C GLY A 905 -47.17 5.46 -37.56
N PRO A 906 -46.20 4.69 -38.09
CA PRO A 906 -46.32 3.24 -38.27
C PRO A 906 -46.24 2.47 -36.93
N PRO A 907 -46.89 1.30 -36.81
CA PRO A 907 -46.86 0.49 -35.58
C PRO A 907 -45.45 -0.03 -35.26
N THR A 908 -45.00 0.22 -34.03
CA THR A 908 -43.70 -0.19 -33.48
C THR A 908 -43.75 -1.58 -32.87
N LEU A 909 -42.61 -2.29 -32.84
CA LEU A 909 -42.50 -3.58 -32.16
C LEU A 909 -42.57 -3.41 -30.64
N ASP A 910 -43.33 -4.27 -29.97
CA ASP A 910 -43.39 -4.34 -28.52
C ASP A 910 -42.15 -5.09 -27.97
N PRO A 911 -41.39 -4.51 -27.02
CA PRO A 911 -40.17 -5.11 -26.50
C PRO A 911 -40.40 -6.48 -25.84
N VAL A 912 -41.56 -6.68 -25.21
CA VAL A 912 -41.85 -7.87 -24.41
C VAL A 912 -42.54 -8.93 -25.26
N ASN A 913 -43.56 -8.54 -26.03
CA ASN A 913 -44.36 -9.48 -26.80
C ASN A 913 -43.70 -9.86 -28.14
N ASP A 914 -43.14 -8.90 -28.87
CA ASP A 914 -42.61 -9.13 -30.22
C ASP A 914 -41.12 -9.49 -30.21
N LEU A 915 -40.33 -8.82 -29.36
CA LEU A 915 -38.88 -9.07 -29.23
C LEU A 915 -38.51 -10.11 -28.16
N GLN A 916 -39.51 -10.55 -27.38
CA GLN A 916 -39.36 -11.56 -26.32
C GLN A 916 -38.32 -11.19 -25.26
N LEU A 917 -38.15 -9.90 -24.96
CA LEU A 917 -37.27 -9.43 -23.89
C LEU A 917 -37.97 -9.64 -22.55
N LYS A 918 -37.48 -10.63 -21.78
CA LYS A 918 -38.03 -11.02 -20.48
C LYS A 918 -37.31 -10.39 -19.29
N ASP A 919 -36.40 -9.46 -19.54
CA ASP A 919 -35.69 -8.74 -18.48
C ASP A 919 -36.68 -7.94 -17.63
N VAL A 920 -36.64 -8.14 -16.31
CA VAL A 920 -37.54 -7.49 -15.35
C VAL A 920 -37.56 -5.97 -15.55
N SER A 921 -36.38 -5.37 -15.72
CA SER A 921 -36.23 -3.93 -15.96
C SER A 921 -36.97 -3.43 -17.23
N VAL A 922 -37.03 -4.23 -18.30
CA VAL A 922 -37.71 -3.85 -19.56
C VAL A 922 -39.22 -3.98 -19.42
N VAL A 923 -39.68 -5.02 -18.72
CA VAL A 923 -41.11 -5.26 -18.46
C VAL A 923 -41.68 -4.18 -17.54
N GLU A 924 -41.01 -3.87 -16.44
CA GLU A 924 -41.39 -2.80 -15.50
C GLU A 924 -41.37 -1.43 -16.20
N ALA A 925 -40.32 -1.12 -16.96
CA ALA A 925 -40.23 0.11 -17.74
C ALA A 925 -41.38 0.20 -18.76
N GLY A 926 -41.73 -0.91 -19.44
CA GLY A 926 -42.84 -0.95 -20.38
C GLY A 926 -44.21 -0.66 -19.74
N LEU A 927 -44.47 -1.22 -18.55
CA LEU A 927 -45.67 -0.91 -17.76
C LEU A 927 -45.67 0.55 -17.30
N ARG A 928 -44.51 1.07 -16.87
CA ARG A 928 -44.35 2.45 -16.44
C ARG A 928 -44.62 3.44 -17.57
N VAL A 929 -44.12 3.18 -18.78
CA VAL A 929 -44.39 3.98 -19.99
C VAL A 929 -45.89 4.09 -20.27
N ARG A 930 -46.64 2.98 -20.23
CA ARG A 930 -48.09 2.99 -20.45
C ARG A 930 -48.82 3.85 -19.41
N LYS A 931 -48.45 3.71 -18.14
CA LYS A 931 -49.01 4.51 -17.04
C LYS A 931 -48.69 6.01 -17.20
N LEU A 932 -47.46 6.36 -17.60
CA LEU A 932 -47.05 7.75 -17.85
C LEU A 932 -47.80 8.36 -19.04
N GLU A 933 -48.01 7.60 -20.11
CA GLU A 933 -48.81 8.04 -21.27
C GLU A 933 -50.27 8.33 -20.91
N GLU A 934 -50.87 7.53 -20.03
CA GLU A 934 -52.22 7.78 -19.50
C GLU A 934 -52.29 9.07 -18.67
N LEU A 935 -51.31 9.29 -17.79
CA LEU A 935 -51.21 10.50 -16.97
C LEU A 935 -51.04 11.76 -17.83
N ILE A 936 -50.17 11.70 -18.85
CA ILE A 936 -49.95 12.82 -19.79
C ILE A 936 -51.21 13.12 -20.62
N ARG A 937 -51.98 12.10 -20.99
CA ARG A 937 -53.25 12.27 -21.73
C ARG A 937 -54.35 12.89 -20.87
N GLY A 938 -54.30 12.69 -19.55
CA GLY A 938 -55.25 13.23 -18.57
C GLY A 938 -54.95 14.66 -18.09
N ALA A 939 -53.85 15.27 -18.50
CA ALA A 939 -53.43 16.59 -18.02
C ALA A 939 -54.28 17.74 -18.60
N GLN A 940 -54.72 18.65 -17.73
CA GLN A 940 -55.55 19.81 -18.04
C GLN A 940 -54.71 21.02 -18.50
N CYS A 941 -53.44 21.11 -18.12
CA CYS A 941 -52.55 22.22 -18.48
C CYS A 941 -52.42 22.44 -19.98
N VAL A 942 -52.51 21.38 -20.79
CA VAL A 942 -52.33 21.42 -22.26
C VAL A 942 -53.43 22.25 -22.95
N HIS A 943 -54.59 22.41 -22.31
CA HIS A 943 -55.72 23.17 -22.85
C HIS A 943 -55.64 24.68 -22.60
N SER A 944 -54.69 25.13 -21.76
CA SER A 944 -54.50 26.55 -21.46
C SER A 944 -53.78 27.28 -22.62
N PRO A 945 -54.23 28.47 -23.06
CA PRO A 945 -53.54 29.24 -24.10
C PRO A 945 -52.17 29.77 -23.65
N ARG A 946 -51.91 29.80 -22.33
CA ARG A 946 -50.62 30.23 -21.75
C ARG A 946 -49.62 29.07 -21.60
N PHE A 947 -50.06 27.83 -21.86
CA PHE A 947 -49.25 26.63 -21.66
C PHE A 947 -47.88 26.66 -22.37
N PRO A 948 -47.77 27.00 -23.68
CA PRO A 948 -46.47 26.94 -24.36
C PRO A 948 -45.42 27.89 -23.76
N ALA A 949 -45.85 29.09 -23.36
CA ALA A 949 -44.95 30.09 -22.76
C ALA A 949 -44.51 29.68 -21.35
N GLN A 950 -45.45 29.22 -20.52
CA GLN A 950 -45.15 28.79 -19.14
C GLN A 950 -44.36 27.48 -19.09
N TYR A 951 -44.64 26.54 -20.02
CA TYR A 951 -43.88 25.30 -20.17
C TYR A 951 -42.41 25.56 -20.53
N LEU A 952 -42.12 26.51 -21.43
CA LEU A 952 -40.74 26.87 -21.77
C LEU A 952 -40.00 27.49 -20.58
N LYS A 953 -40.66 28.38 -19.81
CA LYS A 953 -40.08 28.97 -18.59
C LYS A 953 -39.79 27.89 -17.54
N LEU A 954 -40.74 27.00 -17.27
CA LEU A 954 -40.57 25.89 -16.34
C LEU A 954 -39.44 24.96 -16.79
N ARG A 955 -39.38 24.61 -18.08
CA ARG A 955 -38.32 23.77 -18.64
C ARG A 955 -36.93 24.37 -18.45
N GLU A 956 -36.75 25.65 -18.77
CA GLU A 956 -35.45 26.33 -18.58
C GLU A 956 -35.04 26.31 -17.10
N ARG A 957 -35.98 26.63 -16.20
CA ARG A 957 -35.75 26.58 -14.74
C ARG A 957 -35.34 25.18 -14.27
N MET A 958 -36.11 24.15 -14.66
CA MET A 958 -35.85 22.76 -14.27
C MET A 958 -34.54 22.23 -14.85
N GLN A 959 -34.14 22.64 -16.06
CA GLN A 959 -32.85 22.28 -16.64
C GLN A 959 -31.69 22.87 -15.86
N ILE A 960 -31.78 24.14 -15.46
CA ILE A 960 -30.77 24.79 -14.60
C ILE A 960 -30.71 24.09 -13.24
N GLN A 961 -31.86 23.81 -12.63
CA GLN A 961 -31.91 23.09 -11.34
C GLN A 961 -31.31 21.68 -11.44
N LYS A 962 -31.63 20.90 -12.49
CA LYS A 962 -31.06 19.56 -12.72
C LYS A 962 -29.54 19.62 -12.91
N GLU A 963 -29.04 20.61 -13.65
CA GLU A 963 -27.59 20.78 -13.81
C GLU A 963 -26.93 21.25 -12.51
N MET A 964 -27.57 22.12 -11.72
CA MET A 964 -27.10 22.49 -10.39
C MET A 964 -27.06 21.30 -9.43
N GLU A 965 -28.10 20.47 -9.40
CA GLU A 965 -28.15 19.24 -8.60
C GLU A 965 -27.06 18.26 -9.03
N ARG A 966 -26.86 18.10 -10.33
CA ARG A 966 -25.75 17.30 -10.87
C ARG A 966 -24.39 17.85 -10.45
N LEU A 967 -24.15 19.15 -10.56
CA LEU A 967 -22.89 19.78 -10.14
C LEU A 967 -22.69 19.66 -8.63
N ARG A 968 -23.75 19.86 -7.82
CA ARG A 968 -23.72 19.63 -6.36
C ARG A 968 -23.39 18.19 -6.04
N PHE A 969 -23.98 17.22 -6.75
CA PHE A 969 -23.67 15.81 -6.59
C PHE A 969 -22.20 15.53 -6.90
N LEU A 970 -21.68 16.03 -8.03
CA LEU A 970 -20.26 15.86 -8.42
C LEU A 970 -19.27 16.53 -7.45
N LEU A 971 -19.70 17.55 -6.72
CA LEU A 971 -18.92 18.19 -5.65
C LEU A 971 -19.07 17.48 -4.29
N SER A 972 -20.15 16.71 -4.11
CA SER A 972 -20.45 16.01 -2.88
C SER A 972 -19.65 14.72 -2.71
N ASP A 973 -19.62 14.20 -1.49
CA ASP A 973 -18.95 12.94 -1.17
C ASP A 973 -19.63 11.74 -1.84
N GLN A 974 -20.92 11.86 -2.20
CA GLN A 974 -21.70 10.79 -2.81
C GLN A 974 -21.25 10.43 -4.23
N SER A 975 -20.47 11.30 -4.90
CA SER A 975 -19.94 11.00 -6.24
C SER A 975 -18.67 10.15 -6.22
N LEU A 976 -18.10 9.87 -5.04
CA LEU A 976 -16.87 9.09 -4.92
C LEU A 976 -17.09 7.66 -5.41
N LEU A 977 -16.23 7.19 -6.31
CA LEU A 977 -16.35 5.89 -6.98
C LEU A 977 -16.31 4.73 -5.99
N LEU A 978 -15.50 4.85 -4.93
CA LEU A 978 -15.28 3.81 -3.93
C LEU A 978 -16.23 3.89 -2.72
N LEU A 979 -17.10 4.90 -2.65
CA LEU A 979 -18.01 5.07 -1.52
C LEU A 979 -19.03 3.93 -1.35
N PRO A 980 -19.62 3.34 -2.42
CA PRO A 980 -20.49 2.17 -2.25
C PRO A 980 -19.75 0.99 -1.62
N GLU A 981 -18.54 0.71 -2.08
CA GLU A 981 -17.69 -0.36 -1.54
C GLU A 981 -17.29 -0.09 -0.08
N TYR A 982 -17.05 1.17 0.28
CA TYR A 982 -16.77 1.57 1.66
C TYR A 982 -17.90 1.18 2.61
N HIS A 983 -19.15 1.56 2.29
CA HIS A 983 -20.31 1.24 3.12
C HIS A 983 -20.50 -0.26 3.32
N GLN A 984 -20.29 -1.06 2.26
CA GLN A 984 -20.35 -2.52 2.33
C GLN A 984 -19.31 -3.12 3.29
N ARG A 985 -18.15 -2.47 3.46
CA ARG A 985 -17.04 -2.96 4.28
C ARG A 985 -17.11 -2.51 5.75
N VAL A 986 -17.70 -1.36 6.04
CA VAL A 986 -17.75 -0.79 7.41
C VAL A 986 -18.58 -1.64 8.38
N GLU A 987 -19.63 -2.31 7.90
CA GLU A 987 -20.51 -3.15 8.73
C GLU A 987 -19.77 -4.31 9.46
N LEU A 988 -18.55 -4.63 9.02
CA LEU A 988 -17.73 -5.75 9.48
C LEU A 988 -16.57 -5.36 10.41
N ALA A 989 -16.39 -4.07 10.73
CA ALA A 989 -15.16 -3.54 11.31
C ALA A 989 -15.10 -3.59 12.85
N GLY A 990 -13.98 -4.06 13.42
CA GLY A 990 -13.71 -4.09 14.87
C GLY A 990 -12.30 -3.60 15.25
N ARG A 991 -12.14 -3.08 16.48
CA ARG A 991 -10.90 -2.40 16.95
C ARG A 991 -9.64 -3.26 16.98
N VAL A 992 -9.75 -4.58 17.17
CA VAL A 992 -8.59 -5.49 17.24
C VAL A 992 -7.93 -5.68 15.88
N ALA A 993 -8.72 -5.59 14.80
CA ALA A 993 -8.23 -5.75 13.44
C ALA A 993 -7.28 -4.61 13.01
N CYS A 994 -7.33 -3.42 13.64
CA CYS A 994 -6.42 -2.29 13.36
C CYS A 994 -4.93 -2.65 13.57
N ALA A 995 -4.63 -3.58 14.48
CA ALA A 995 -3.26 -3.98 14.81
C ALA A 995 -2.68 -5.03 13.83
N MET A 996 -3.48 -5.49 12.87
CA MET A 996 -3.12 -6.56 11.93
C MET A 996 -2.81 -6.00 10.56
N SER A 997 -1.84 -6.58 9.87
CA SER A 997 -1.40 -6.14 8.53
C SER A 997 -1.83 -7.07 7.40
N SER A 998 -2.30 -8.28 7.70
CA SER A 998 -2.62 -9.33 6.73
C SER A 998 -3.71 -10.24 7.26
N HIS A 999 -4.70 -10.62 6.43
CA HIS A 999 -5.85 -11.46 6.79
C HIS A 999 -6.51 -11.03 8.12
N GLU A 1000 -6.73 -9.72 8.25
CA GLU A 1000 -7.04 -9.03 9.51
C GLU A 1000 -8.31 -9.55 10.17
N LEU A 1001 -9.39 -9.70 9.39
CA LEU A 1001 -10.67 -10.22 9.88
C LEU A 1001 -10.53 -11.68 10.34
N LEU A 1002 -9.90 -12.52 9.51
CA LEU A 1002 -9.73 -13.94 9.80
C LEU A 1002 -8.91 -14.17 11.06
N LEU A 1003 -7.79 -13.48 11.22
CA LEU A 1003 -6.94 -13.61 12.39
C LEU A 1003 -7.62 -13.04 13.65
N THR A 1004 -8.37 -11.95 13.52
CA THR A 1004 -9.15 -11.37 14.62
C THR A 1004 -10.23 -12.34 15.11
N GLU A 1005 -10.99 -12.93 14.18
CA GLU A 1005 -11.98 -13.96 14.49
C GLU A 1005 -11.36 -15.19 15.15
N LEU A 1006 -10.21 -15.67 14.67
CA LEU A 1006 -9.51 -16.81 15.29
C LEU A 1006 -9.04 -16.52 16.71
N MET A 1007 -8.65 -15.27 17.00
CA MET A 1007 -8.30 -14.85 18.36
C MET A 1007 -9.51 -14.84 19.28
N PHE A 1008 -10.64 -14.26 18.84
CA PHE A 1008 -11.87 -14.18 19.64
C PHE A 1008 -12.58 -15.53 19.82
N ASP A 1009 -12.52 -16.42 18.83
CA ASP A 1009 -12.96 -17.81 18.93
C ASP A 1009 -12.09 -18.65 19.89
N ASN A 1010 -11.07 -18.03 20.52
CA ASN A 1010 -10.11 -18.65 21.42
C ASN A 1010 -9.44 -19.90 20.79
N ALA A 1011 -9.27 -19.90 19.46
CA ALA A 1011 -8.79 -21.06 18.71
C ALA A 1011 -7.31 -21.34 18.91
N LEU A 1012 -6.54 -20.29 19.23
CA LEU A 1012 -5.08 -20.34 19.34
C LEU A 1012 -4.60 -20.71 20.76
N SER A 1013 -5.40 -20.42 21.80
CA SER A 1013 -4.94 -20.53 23.19
C SER A 1013 -4.73 -21.97 23.66
N ALA A 1014 -5.46 -22.94 23.12
CA ALA A 1014 -5.27 -24.36 23.46
C ALA A 1014 -4.02 -24.97 22.81
N LEU A 1015 -3.51 -24.37 21.74
CA LEU A 1015 -2.42 -24.91 20.94
C LEU A 1015 -1.04 -24.59 21.55
N ARG A 1016 -0.06 -25.43 21.20
CA ARG A 1016 1.35 -25.18 21.51
C ARG A 1016 1.95 -24.16 20.53
N PRO A 1017 3.01 -23.41 20.90
CA PRO A 1017 3.60 -22.40 20.03
C PRO A 1017 3.98 -22.90 18.62
N GLU A 1018 4.45 -24.14 18.51
CA GLU A 1018 4.81 -24.81 17.25
C GLU A 1018 3.58 -25.07 16.38
N GLU A 1019 2.49 -25.53 16.99
CA GLU A 1019 1.22 -25.79 16.33
C GLU A 1019 0.57 -24.50 15.85
N ILE A 1020 0.70 -23.42 16.63
CA ILE A 1020 0.20 -22.10 16.24
C ILE A 1020 0.97 -21.58 15.02
N ALA A 1021 2.31 -21.68 15.03
CA ALA A 1021 3.12 -21.27 13.89
C ALA A 1021 2.74 -22.06 12.62
N ALA A 1022 2.58 -23.38 12.75
CA ALA A 1022 2.15 -24.24 11.65
C ALA A 1022 0.76 -23.85 11.13
N LEU A 1023 -0.20 -23.64 12.03
CA LEU A 1023 -1.57 -23.23 11.68
C LEU A 1023 -1.60 -21.90 10.92
N LEU A 1024 -0.80 -20.92 11.36
CA LEU A 1024 -0.71 -19.60 10.72
C LEU A 1024 0.00 -19.65 9.36
N SER A 1025 0.86 -20.65 9.10
CA SER A 1025 1.57 -20.81 7.82
C SER A 1025 0.70 -21.33 6.68
N GLY A 1026 -0.34 -22.07 7.03
CA GLY A 1026 -1.32 -22.63 6.12
C GLY A 1026 -2.52 -23.00 6.96
N LEU A 1027 -3.63 -22.32 6.74
CA LEU A 1027 -4.81 -22.38 7.59
C LEU A 1027 -5.63 -23.67 7.36
N GLY A 1028 -4.95 -24.82 7.40
CA GLY A 1028 -5.41 -26.14 6.95
C GLY A 1028 -6.20 -26.95 7.97
N VAL A 1029 -6.53 -26.35 9.11
CA VAL A 1029 -7.44 -26.96 10.08
C VAL A 1029 -8.87 -26.61 9.68
N GLU A 1030 -9.77 -27.61 9.68
CA GLU A 1030 -11.19 -27.43 9.33
C GLU A 1030 -11.82 -26.21 10.02
N ARG A 1031 -11.41 -25.93 11.25
CA ARG A 1031 -11.85 -24.78 12.03
C ARG A 1031 -11.51 -23.43 11.38
N VAL A 1032 -10.33 -23.28 10.77
CA VAL A 1032 -10.00 -22.02 10.08
C VAL A 1032 -10.73 -21.92 8.76
N ARG A 1033 -10.83 -23.03 8.02
CA ARG A 1033 -11.65 -23.08 6.79
C ARG A 1033 -13.10 -22.71 7.11
N ALA A 1034 -13.64 -23.15 8.24
CA ALA A 1034 -14.97 -22.81 8.70
C ALA A 1034 -15.09 -21.31 8.97
N VAL A 1035 -14.14 -20.70 9.68
CA VAL A 1035 -14.14 -19.24 9.94
C VAL A 1035 -14.02 -18.46 8.62
N ALA A 1036 -13.10 -18.84 7.74
CA ALA A 1036 -12.93 -18.21 6.43
C ALA A 1036 -14.19 -18.32 5.57
N LYS A 1037 -14.87 -19.48 5.61
CA LYS A 1037 -16.15 -19.68 4.93
C LYS A 1037 -17.24 -18.76 5.49
N ARG A 1038 -17.37 -18.64 6.82
CA ARG A 1038 -18.31 -17.70 7.46
C ARG A 1038 -18.03 -16.26 7.02
N ILE A 1039 -16.76 -15.84 7.02
CA ILE A 1039 -16.38 -14.49 6.58
C ILE A 1039 -16.77 -14.30 5.11
N GLY A 1040 -16.45 -15.25 4.23
CA GLY A 1040 -16.82 -15.18 2.81
C GLY A 1040 -18.34 -15.12 2.59
N GLU A 1041 -19.13 -15.87 3.36
CA GLU A 1041 -20.59 -15.85 3.30
C GLU A 1041 -21.13 -14.46 3.68
N VAL A 1042 -20.60 -13.84 4.73
CA VAL A 1042 -20.98 -12.47 5.13
C VAL A 1042 -20.52 -11.43 4.12
N GLN A 1043 -19.30 -11.56 3.56
CA GLN A 1043 -18.80 -10.67 2.51
C GLN A 1043 -19.70 -10.68 1.27
N MET A 1044 -20.16 -11.87 0.84
CA MET A 1044 -21.13 -11.99 -0.25
C MET A 1044 -22.50 -11.39 0.14
N ALA A 1045 -22.96 -11.58 1.37
CA ALA A 1045 -24.21 -11.00 1.86
C ALA A 1045 -24.18 -9.45 1.86
N CYS A 1046 -23.02 -8.85 2.15
CA CYS A 1046 -22.78 -7.41 2.06
C CYS A 1046 -22.56 -6.90 0.61
N GLY A 1047 -22.56 -7.79 -0.40
CA GLY A 1047 -22.49 -7.42 -1.81
C GLY A 1047 -21.07 -7.22 -2.38
N LEU A 1048 -20.03 -7.81 -1.75
CA LEU A 1048 -18.67 -7.79 -2.29
C LEU A 1048 -18.50 -8.78 -3.45
N ASN A 1049 -17.72 -8.38 -4.46
CA ASN A 1049 -17.45 -9.17 -5.67
C ASN A 1049 -16.33 -10.21 -5.48
N GLN A 1050 -16.47 -11.08 -4.48
CA GLN A 1050 -15.57 -12.21 -4.26
C GLN A 1050 -16.39 -13.43 -3.84
N THR A 1051 -16.19 -14.57 -4.50
CA THR A 1051 -16.87 -15.81 -4.11
C THR A 1051 -16.24 -16.43 -2.87
N VAL A 1052 -17.02 -17.23 -2.15
CA VAL A 1052 -16.55 -17.92 -0.93
C VAL A 1052 -15.40 -18.88 -1.27
N GLU A 1053 -15.50 -19.58 -2.40
CA GLU A 1053 -14.47 -20.50 -2.88
C GLU A 1053 -13.17 -19.78 -3.24
N GLU A 1054 -13.25 -18.59 -3.84
CA GLU A 1054 -12.08 -17.76 -4.13
C GLU A 1054 -11.41 -17.30 -2.83
N PHE A 1055 -12.19 -16.78 -1.86
CA PHE A 1055 -11.64 -16.33 -0.58
C PHE A 1055 -10.95 -17.46 0.21
N VAL A 1056 -11.56 -18.64 0.26
CA VAL A 1056 -10.96 -19.80 0.92
C VAL A 1056 -9.76 -20.34 0.12
N GLY A 1057 -9.81 -20.25 -1.21
CA GLY A 1057 -8.75 -20.70 -2.12
C GLY A 1057 -7.46 -19.89 -2.03
N GLU A 1058 -7.50 -18.66 -1.52
CA GLU A 1058 -6.31 -17.85 -1.23
C GLU A 1058 -5.42 -18.47 -0.14
N LEU A 1059 -5.98 -19.31 0.72
CA LEU A 1059 -5.26 -19.96 1.81
C LEU A 1059 -4.45 -21.16 1.30
N ASN A 1060 -3.13 -21.02 1.22
CA ASN A 1060 -2.25 -22.11 0.78
C ASN A 1060 -1.82 -23.01 1.95
N PHE A 1061 -2.17 -24.30 1.89
CA PHE A 1061 -1.91 -25.27 2.97
C PHE A 1061 -0.60 -26.08 2.80
N GLY A 1062 0.19 -25.82 1.75
CA GLY A 1062 1.31 -26.67 1.37
C GLY A 1062 2.55 -26.62 2.30
N LEU A 1063 2.62 -25.67 3.23
CA LEU A 1063 3.80 -25.44 4.09
C LEU A 1063 3.56 -25.71 5.58
N VAL A 1064 2.40 -26.24 5.97
CA VAL A 1064 2.05 -26.47 7.38
C VAL A 1064 3.01 -27.42 8.08
N GLU A 1065 3.24 -28.59 7.48
CA GLU A 1065 4.17 -29.60 8.00
C GLU A 1065 5.61 -29.07 8.07
N VAL A 1066 6.02 -28.35 7.03
CA VAL A 1066 7.34 -27.71 6.92
C VAL A 1066 7.59 -26.75 8.09
N VAL A 1067 6.62 -25.86 8.37
CA VAL A 1067 6.75 -24.87 9.43
C VAL A 1067 6.67 -25.52 10.81
N TYR A 1068 5.83 -26.53 10.99
CA TYR A 1068 5.74 -27.27 12.25
C TYR A 1068 7.07 -27.91 12.63
N GLU A 1069 7.69 -28.66 11.72
CA GLU A 1069 8.98 -29.31 11.97
C GLU A 1069 10.12 -28.29 12.11
N TRP A 1070 10.05 -27.16 11.40
CA TRP A 1070 10.96 -26.04 11.63
C TRP A 1070 10.86 -25.49 13.06
N ALA A 1071 9.65 -25.26 13.56
CA ALA A 1071 9.43 -24.76 14.90
C ALA A 1071 9.90 -25.75 15.98
N ARG A 1072 9.87 -27.07 15.70
CA ARG A 1072 10.37 -28.12 16.60
C ARG A 1072 11.89 -28.26 16.65
N GLY A 1073 12.63 -27.58 15.77
CA GLY A 1073 14.09 -27.61 15.76
C GLY A 1073 14.73 -28.47 14.68
N MET A 1074 13.97 -29.03 13.73
CA MET A 1074 14.52 -29.83 12.62
C MET A 1074 15.53 -29.01 11.79
N PRO A 1075 16.69 -29.57 11.37
CA PRO A 1075 17.64 -28.87 10.52
C PRO A 1075 17.05 -28.59 9.13
N PHE A 1076 17.45 -27.46 8.53
CA PHE A 1076 16.85 -27.00 7.26
C PHE A 1076 17.09 -27.98 6.10
N SER A 1077 18.18 -28.75 6.14
CA SER A 1077 18.52 -29.76 5.12
C SER A 1077 17.52 -30.91 5.05
N GLU A 1078 16.97 -31.35 6.17
CA GLU A 1078 15.95 -32.41 6.20
C GLU A 1078 14.60 -31.84 5.76
N LEU A 1079 14.30 -30.61 6.20
CA LEU A 1079 13.07 -29.89 5.87
C LEU A 1079 12.93 -29.60 4.37
N ALA A 1080 14.03 -29.27 3.68
CA ALA A 1080 14.02 -29.09 2.22
C ALA A 1080 13.60 -30.37 1.47
N GLY A 1081 13.76 -31.56 2.06
CA GLY A 1081 13.30 -32.83 1.50
C GLY A 1081 11.81 -33.11 1.70
N LEU A 1082 11.15 -32.45 2.65
CA LEU A 1082 9.73 -32.69 2.97
C LEU A 1082 8.77 -32.02 1.98
N SER A 1083 9.21 -30.96 1.30
CA SER A 1083 8.36 -30.21 0.35
C SER A 1083 9.04 -30.07 -1.00
N GLY A 1084 8.27 -30.16 -2.09
CA GLY A 1084 8.74 -29.82 -3.44
C GLY A 1084 8.89 -28.31 -3.69
N THR A 1085 8.83 -27.50 -2.64
CA THR A 1085 8.85 -26.03 -2.74
C THR A 1085 10.30 -25.53 -2.71
N PRO A 1086 10.71 -24.60 -3.59
CA PRO A 1086 12.05 -24.01 -3.56
C PRO A 1086 12.39 -23.39 -2.21
N GLU A 1087 13.61 -23.61 -1.74
CA GLU A 1087 14.09 -23.27 -0.39
C GLU A 1087 13.95 -21.77 -0.07
N GLY A 1088 14.23 -20.90 -1.05
CA GLY A 1088 14.10 -19.45 -0.87
C GLY A 1088 12.66 -18.95 -0.72
N LEU A 1089 11.65 -19.72 -1.13
CA LEU A 1089 10.24 -19.42 -0.84
C LEU A 1089 9.86 -19.83 0.57
N VAL A 1090 10.35 -20.99 1.02
CA VAL A 1090 10.16 -21.47 2.39
C VAL A 1090 10.72 -20.46 3.39
N VAL A 1091 11.95 -19.98 3.16
CA VAL A 1091 12.56 -18.93 4.00
C VAL A 1091 11.68 -17.67 4.05
N ARG A 1092 11.18 -17.18 2.91
CA ARG A 1092 10.30 -16.00 2.89
C ARG A 1092 8.96 -16.23 3.58
N CYS A 1093 8.39 -17.42 3.46
CA CYS A 1093 7.17 -17.78 4.18
C CYS A 1093 7.39 -17.72 5.69
N ILE A 1094 8.47 -18.33 6.19
CA ILE A 1094 8.79 -18.33 7.63
C ILE A 1094 9.10 -16.90 8.13
N GLN A 1095 9.79 -16.08 7.35
CA GLN A 1095 10.05 -14.67 7.70
C GLN A 1095 8.75 -13.88 7.85
N ARG A 1096 7.84 -13.96 6.86
CA ARG A 1096 6.52 -13.32 6.91
C ARG A 1096 5.67 -13.83 8.07
N LEU A 1097 5.74 -15.12 8.35
CA LEU A 1097 5.04 -15.74 9.47
C LEU A 1097 5.54 -15.22 10.82
N ALA A 1098 6.87 -15.06 10.98
CA ALA A 1098 7.43 -14.48 12.19
C ALA A 1098 7.00 -13.02 12.39
N GLU A 1099 6.89 -12.24 11.30
CA GLU A 1099 6.32 -10.88 11.33
C GLU A 1099 4.84 -10.93 11.78
N MET A 1100 4.03 -11.85 11.22
CA MET A 1100 2.63 -12.05 11.60
C MET A 1100 2.47 -12.40 13.09
N CYS A 1101 3.31 -13.29 13.64
CA CYS A 1101 3.32 -13.63 15.06
C CYS A 1101 3.62 -12.40 15.95
N ARG A 1102 4.48 -11.48 15.51
CA ARG A 1102 4.73 -10.22 16.26
C ARG A 1102 3.52 -9.29 16.26
N SER A 1103 2.82 -9.19 15.13
CA SER A 1103 1.58 -8.40 15.04
C SER A 1103 0.49 -8.99 15.93
N LEU A 1104 0.29 -10.33 15.88
CA LEU A 1104 -0.63 -11.06 16.75
C LEU A 1104 -0.30 -10.89 18.24
N ARG A 1105 0.98 -10.88 18.60
CA ARG A 1105 1.41 -10.56 19.98
C ARG A 1105 0.97 -9.16 20.40
N GLY A 1106 1.11 -8.16 19.52
CA GLY A 1106 0.63 -6.79 19.76
C GLY A 1106 -0.88 -6.77 20.01
N ALA A 1107 -1.64 -7.43 19.12
CA ALA A 1107 -3.10 -7.56 19.25
C ALA A 1107 -3.51 -8.29 20.54
N ALA A 1108 -2.86 -9.40 20.89
CA ALA A 1108 -3.18 -10.16 22.11
C ALA A 1108 -2.97 -9.34 23.39
N ARG A 1109 -1.94 -8.47 23.41
CA ARG A 1109 -1.71 -7.53 24.51
C ARG A 1109 -2.81 -6.47 24.61
N LEU A 1110 -3.30 -5.97 23.47
CA LEU A 1110 -4.41 -5.01 23.44
C LEU A 1110 -5.73 -5.61 23.92
N VAL A 1111 -5.99 -6.87 23.61
CA VAL A 1111 -7.17 -7.61 24.09
C VAL A 1111 -7.09 -7.94 25.58
N GLY A 1112 -5.89 -7.93 26.17
CA GLY A 1112 -5.66 -8.30 27.56
C GLY A 1112 -5.44 -9.81 27.78
N GLU A 1113 -4.97 -10.53 26.75
CA GLU A 1113 -4.67 -11.96 26.81
C GLU A 1113 -3.13 -12.19 26.86
N PRO A 1114 -2.48 -12.07 28.03
CA PRO A 1114 -1.02 -12.10 28.13
C PRO A 1114 -0.44 -13.48 27.83
N VAL A 1115 -1.18 -14.56 28.10
CA VAL A 1115 -0.75 -15.94 27.83
C VAL A 1115 -0.61 -16.17 26.33
N LEU A 1116 -1.61 -15.77 25.55
CA LEU A 1116 -1.53 -15.84 24.08
C LEU A 1116 -0.39 -14.97 23.56
N GLY A 1117 -0.24 -13.75 24.09
CA GLY A 1117 0.87 -12.87 23.73
C GLY A 1117 2.25 -13.49 24.00
N ALA A 1118 2.42 -14.18 25.13
CA ALA A 1118 3.65 -14.92 25.44
C ALA A 1118 3.87 -16.11 24.50
N LYS A 1119 2.83 -16.88 24.18
CA LYS A 1119 2.90 -17.97 23.18
C LYS A 1119 3.31 -17.47 21.80
N MET A 1120 2.77 -16.33 21.35
CA MET A 1120 3.13 -15.71 20.07
C MET A 1120 4.61 -15.28 20.06
N GLU A 1121 5.12 -14.73 21.17
CA GLU A 1121 6.54 -14.38 21.29
C GLU A 1121 7.43 -15.62 21.20
N THR A 1122 7.06 -16.69 21.92
CA THR A 1122 7.77 -17.97 21.85
C THR A 1122 7.75 -18.53 20.43
N ALA A 1123 6.60 -18.57 19.77
CA ALA A 1123 6.48 -19.02 18.38
C ALA A 1123 7.37 -18.18 17.44
N ALA A 1124 7.34 -16.86 17.54
CA ALA A 1124 8.18 -15.97 16.74
C ALA A 1124 9.68 -16.16 17.00
N THR A 1125 10.06 -16.62 18.19
CA THR A 1125 11.45 -16.91 18.58
C THR A 1125 11.89 -18.27 18.04
N LEU A 1126 11.04 -19.30 18.11
CA LEU A 1126 11.31 -20.63 17.56
C LEU A 1126 11.53 -20.59 16.04
N LEU A 1127 10.78 -19.74 15.33
CA LEU A 1127 10.96 -19.53 13.89
C LEU A 1127 12.27 -18.80 13.55
N ARG A 1128 12.78 -17.96 14.47
CA ARG A 1128 13.95 -17.10 14.26
C ARG A 1128 15.27 -17.80 14.56
N ARG A 1129 15.70 -18.67 13.66
CA ARG A 1129 17.01 -19.33 13.74
C ARG A 1129 17.66 -19.53 12.37
N ASP A 1130 18.96 -19.76 12.41
CA ASP A 1130 19.78 -20.33 11.33
C ASP A 1130 19.63 -19.61 9.98
N ILE A 1131 19.60 -20.36 8.89
CA ILE A 1131 19.58 -19.83 7.51
C ILE A 1131 18.37 -18.93 7.20
N VAL A 1132 17.26 -19.09 7.93
CA VAL A 1132 16.03 -18.32 7.69
C VAL A 1132 16.21 -16.84 8.06
N PHE A 1133 16.97 -16.56 9.11
CA PHE A 1133 17.26 -15.19 9.58
C PHE A 1133 18.76 -14.88 9.55
N ALA A 1134 19.49 -15.50 8.62
CA ALA A 1134 20.89 -15.17 8.38
C ALA A 1134 21.02 -13.67 8.07
N ALA A 1135 21.96 -13.01 8.74
CA ALA A 1135 22.21 -11.59 8.54
C ALA A 1135 22.57 -11.29 7.07
N SER A 1136 21.99 -10.21 6.53
CA SER A 1136 22.29 -9.77 5.18
C SER A 1136 23.77 -9.39 5.05
N LEU A 1137 24.39 -9.82 3.96
CA LEU A 1137 25.77 -9.54 3.59
C LEU A 1137 26.00 -8.05 3.28
N TYR A 1138 24.94 -7.29 3.02
CA TYR A 1138 25.00 -5.85 2.80
C TYR A 1138 25.01 -5.03 4.10
N THR A 1139 24.52 -5.60 5.20
CA THR A 1139 24.37 -4.89 6.48
C THR A 1139 25.60 -4.96 7.38
N GLN A 1140 26.61 -5.73 6.96
CA GLN A 1140 27.90 -5.90 7.62
C GLN A 1140 28.98 -5.24 6.79
#